data_AF-K5DAQ9-F1
#
_entry.id   AF-K5DAQ9-F1
#
_cell.length_a   1.000
_cell.length_b   1.000
_cell.length_c   1.000
_cell.angle_alpha   90.00
_cell.angle_beta   90.00
_cell.angle_gamma   90.00
#
_symmetry.space_group_name_H-M   'P 1'
#
loop_
_entity.id
_entity.type
_entity.pdbx_description
1 polymer ?
#
loop_
_entity_poly.entity_id
_entity_poly.type
_entity_poly.pdbx_seq_one_letter_code
_entity_poly.pdbx_strand_id
1 'polypeptide(L)'
;MTFFNATLILGTLAAVVPIALHLLARREPQRVVFPGVRFLRPKLSSQRSRLRIRRWWLLALRVLAVIALAVALARPHIDSSLSSTWWTVGLMGLTGVGFLILASVAVARGMGRSLAIGVAVAGLLALVGSLFLGTRTWATSGDLSEGNEQPVAMALLIDNGPSSKRLISSSDGTNSSRLENAIREAATVIERLPEGSRLVVLDRSATPIGFALDAASARLRLSQMKPLANPLPVQERMDAAIELLRSSDLPGKQLVVVSDWNAASWKPSAQTPAMQPEDVAISMLQVDASVDGNFDASAERLINRFLSPPKLIDAASAPGVSIPISVSVGMESSSASEGQSINVTVQLSLYERGPSLPVIRDGELVLPRLRGVDRASATVVAGADAELVLTLPPLDLGTHHAVVELVGDDAFGWDDRRFLTLNIPVPPRVLLVGENADERNRLGHGLTAPIAPDEDGAGFRVAGVTYSDLSAVDWQLIDAVAMIDPPIQIDAASQSVVSGSGLTQSTVDQLVELARRGGGVVMMLGPSTEVLGVASPNNQAGSDGTNRLLPDLVRSWRVPEPGRFLEERLPTHPILRPLTSLDDQPSWSAFRVNRYWQSEPNATAGWQTVARYAGTQHPAVVARTIAPDDANNQPGRVAVLTTPLPALSKKTRSWNQLFTAADAWPAFVIWRGLMQWATGVSDQATTVLVGATAVVPEKDAANQLRRAIDAVEATADAATESSVRLYPPMAEGNDIDLEPTIREVNVADRDGVFSETNEVGTTFLRGPDYWGGYSTNLDPVWSRDERVTELEMDQRFGAEQWMPADSGEQLSIQGRVGGASPVSLHGPMMLLAVIVFLAEQLLSNRFYRTSGEAA
;
A
#
# COMPACT_ATOMS: atom_id res chain seq x y z
N MET A 1 -18.32 -42.23 9.15
CA MET A 1 -16.95 -42.65 9.52
C MET A 1 -16.32 -43.24 8.28
N THR A 2 -15.19 -42.70 7.85
CA THR A 2 -14.48 -43.12 6.63
C THR A 2 -13.07 -43.58 6.95
N PHE A 3 -12.48 -44.38 6.07
CA PHE A 3 -11.17 -44.99 6.28
C PHE A 3 -10.21 -44.45 5.24
N PHE A 4 -9.04 -43.97 5.67
CA PHE A 4 -8.00 -43.50 4.75
C PHE A 4 -7.50 -44.62 3.84
N ASN A 5 -7.42 -45.85 4.38
CA ASN A 5 -7.05 -47.03 3.63
C ASN A 5 -8.17 -48.09 3.74
N ALA A 6 -9.29 -47.89 3.04
CA ALA A 6 -10.44 -48.79 3.10
C ALA A 6 -10.09 -50.26 2.75
N THR A 7 -9.10 -50.47 1.87
CA THR A 7 -8.60 -51.80 1.48
C THR A 7 -7.94 -52.55 2.64
N LEU A 8 -7.32 -51.84 3.61
CA LEU A 8 -6.68 -52.45 4.77
C LEU A 8 -7.68 -53.06 5.77
N ILE A 9 -8.97 -52.73 5.66
CA ILE A 9 -10.03 -53.40 6.42
C ILE A 9 -10.11 -54.90 6.07
N LEU A 10 -9.76 -55.28 4.83
CA LEU A 10 -9.63 -56.70 4.46
C LEU A 10 -8.57 -57.43 5.30
N GLY A 11 -7.63 -56.70 5.90
CA GLY A 11 -6.67 -57.24 6.87
C GLY A 11 -7.32 -57.86 8.11
N THR A 12 -8.59 -57.55 8.41
CA THR A 12 -9.37 -58.25 9.45
C THR A 12 -9.55 -59.75 9.16
N LEU A 13 -9.44 -60.19 7.90
CA LEU A 13 -9.43 -61.61 7.53
C LEU A 13 -8.24 -62.37 8.14
N ALA A 14 -7.14 -61.68 8.48
CA ALA A 14 -6.01 -62.31 9.18
C ALA A 14 -6.40 -62.86 10.57
N ALA A 15 -7.52 -62.41 11.13
CA ALA A 15 -8.09 -62.96 12.37
C ALA A 15 -8.51 -64.43 12.26
N VAL A 16 -8.64 -64.96 11.02
CA VAL A 16 -8.86 -66.39 10.76
C VAL A 16 -7.63 -67.22 11.16
N VAL A 17 -6.41 -66.68 11.10
CA VAL A 17 -5.16 -67.42 11.35
C VAL A 17 -5.08 -67.99 12.77
N PRO A 18 -5.27 -67.20 13.86
CA PRO A 18 -5.31 -67.76 15.22
C PRO A 18 -6.39 -68.83 15.42
N ILE A 19 -7.55 -68.66 14.78
CA ILE A 19 -8.68 -69.58 14.88
C ILE A 19 -8.34 -70.92 14.20
N ALA A 20 -7.80 -70.87 12.98
CA ALA A 20 -7.37 -72.04 12.23
C ALA A 20 -6.27 -72.82 12.98
N LEU A 21 -5.25 -72.11 13.50
CA LEU A 21 -4.19 -72.73 14.30
C LEU A 21 -4.72 -73.39 15.58
N HIS A 22 -5.70 -72.78 16.24
CA HIS A 22 -6.33 -73.35 17.43
C HIS A 22 -7.08 -74.65 17.13
N LEU A 23 -7.75 -74.74 15.97
CA LEU A 23 -8.45 -75.93 15.54
C LEU A 23 -7.48 -77.05 15.11
N LEU A 24 -6.36 -76.70 14.47
CA LEU A 24 -5.37 -77.65 13.98
C LEU A 24 -4.50 -78.26 15.10
N ALA A 25 -4.27 -77.53 16.19
CA ALA A 25 -3.44 -77.97 17.31
C ALA A 25 -4.09 -79.03 18.24
N ARG A 26 -5.20 -79.67 17.84
CA ARG A 26 -5.91 -80.72 18.60
C ARG A 26 -5.30 -82.12 18.49
N ARG A 27 -3.98 -82.26 18.48
CA ARG A 27 -3.35 -83.60 18.56
C ARG A 27 -3.22 -84.03 20.02
N GLU A 28 -3.92 -85.11 20.38
CA GLU A 28 -3.81 -85.72 21.72
C GLU A 28 -2.40 -86.31 21.91
N PRO A 29 -1.74 -86.04 23.05
CA PRO A 29 -0.49 -86.72 23.39
C PRO A 29 -0.76 -88.22 23.56
N GLN A 30 -0.07 -89.07 22.78
CA GLN A 30 -0.09 -90.51 22.99
C GLN A 30 0.50 -90.82 24.37
N ARG A 31 -0.34 -91.36 25.25
CA ARG A 31 0.08 -91.85 26.57
C ARG A 31 0.77 -93.19 26.38
N VAL A 32 2.08 -93.23 26.60
CA VAL A 32 2.81 -94.49 26.77
C VAL A 32 2.47 -95.03 28.17
N VAL A 33 2.01 -96.28 28.23
CA VAL A 33 1.64 -96.95 29.47
C VAL A 33 2.92 -97.42 30.17
N PHE A 34 3.25 -96.82 31.32
CA PHE A 34 4.14 -97.44 32.29
C PHE A 34 3.32 -98.42 33.15
N PRO A 35 3.62 -99.74 33.15
CA PRO A 35 2.92 -100.69 34.00
C PRO A 35 3.53 -100.65 35.41
N GLY A 36 2.74 -100.25 36.42
CA GLY A 36 3.08 -100.55 37.81
C GLY A 36 2.72 -99.52 38.89
N VAL A 37 1.48 -99.02 38.98
CA VAL A 37 0.94 -98.59 40.28
C VAL A 37 -0.59 -98.67 40.31
N ARG A 38 -1.09 -99.75 40.90
CA ARG A 38 -2.52 -100.09 41.07
C ARG A 38 -3.07 -99.67 42.43
N PHE A 39 -2.65 -98.54 42.99
CA PHE A 39 -3.27 -98.02 44.22
C PHE A 39 -3.21 -96.51 44.25
N LEU A 40 -4.32 -95.87 43.84
CA LEU A 40 -4.90 -94.67 44.45
C LEU A 40 -6.19 -94.32 43.69
N ARG A 41 -7.34 -94.60 44.33
CA ARG A 41 -8.66 -94.11 43.89
C ARG A 41 -8.76 -92.59 44.13
N PRO A 42 -9.71 -91.92 43.45
CA PRO A 42 -9.51 -90.59 42.90
C PRO A 42 -10.35 -89.52 43.60
N LYS A 43 -9.85 -88.28 43.65
CA LYS A 43 -10.71 -87.09 43.68
C LYS A 43 -9.97 -85.84 43.21
N LEU A 44 -9.75 -85.74 41.90
CA LEU A 44 -9.46 -84.48 41.22
C LEU A 44 -10.37 -84.32 40.00
N SER A 45 -11.69 -84.42 40.20
CA SER A 45 -12.68 -83.98 39.23
C SER A 45 -13.06 -82.52 39.50
N SER A 46 -12.17 -81.55 39.20
CA SER A 46 -12.57 -80.15 39.03
C SER A 46 -11.56 -79.20 38.36
N GLN A 47 -10.64 -79.71 37.53
CA GLN A 47 -9.72 -78.83 36.77
C GLN A 47 -9.74 -79.00 35.24
N ARG A 48 -10.53 -79.92 34.68
CA ARG A 48 -10.64 -80.05 33.20
C ARG A 48 -11.54 -78.99 32.54
N SER A 49 -12.54 -78.45 33.25
CA SER A 49 -13.42 -77.40 32.71
C SER A 49 -12.80 -75.99 32.79
N ARG A 50 -12.09 -75.67 33.88
CA ARG A 50 -11.41 -74.38 34.07
C ARG A 50 -10.26 -74.15 33.07
N LEU A 51 -9.55 -75.20 32.64
CA LEU A 51 -8.52 -75.11 31.60
C LEU A 51 -9.10 -74.91 30.20
N ARG A 52 -10.29 -75.46 29.90
CA ARG A 52 -10.97 -75.23 28.62
C ARG A 52 -11.40 -73.77 28.49
N ILE A 53 -12.11 -73.21 29.48
CA ILE A 53 -12.60 -71.81 29.44
C ILE A 53 -11.45 -70.80 29.31
N ARG A 54 -10.30 -71.06 29.95
CA ARG A 54 -9.10 -70.19 29.89
C ARG A 54 -8.46 -70.14 28.49
N ARG A 55 -8.45 -71.26 27.75
CA ARG A 55 -7.88 -71.31 26.38
C ARG A 55 -8.73 -70.54 25.36
N TRP A 56 -10.05 -70.49 25.55
CA TRP A 56 -10.95 -69.70 24.68
C TRP A 56 -10.78 -68.19 24.89
N TRP A 57 -10.52 -67.72 26.11
CA TRP A 57 -10.23 -66.30 26.37
C TRP A 57 -8.91 -65.83 25.74
N LEU A 58 -7.86 -66.66 25.79
CA LEU A 58 -6.62 -66.37 25.07
C LEU A 58 -6.82 -66.30 23.56
N LEU A 59 -7.61 -67.23 23.00
CA LEU A 59 -7.95 -67.21 21.57
C LEU A 59 -8.72 -65.94 21.19
N ALA A 60 -9.71 -65.55 22.01
CA ALA A 60 -10.51 -64.35 21.79
C ALA A 60 -9.65 -63.08 21.81
N LEU A 61 -8.71 -62.95 22.77
CA LEU A 61 -7.78 -61.82 22.82
C LEU A 61 -6.85 -61.77 21.61
N ARG A 62 -6.37 -62.91 21.10
CA ARG A 62 -5.55 -62.97 19.88
C ARG A 62 -6.31 -62.52 18.64
N VAL A 63 -7.55 -62.99 18.49
CA VAL A 63 -8.43 -62.57 17.40
C VAL A 63 -8.70 -61.07 17.49
N LEU A 64 -9.00 -60.57 18.68
CA LEU A 64 -9.29 -59.15 18.92
C LEU A 64 -8.06 -58.27 18.68
N ALA A 65 -6.86 -58.70 19.05
CA ALA A 65 -5.62 -57.97 18.79
C ALA A 65 -5.37 -57.76 17.29
N VAL A 66 -5.59 -58.80 16.47
CA VAL A 66 -5.41 -58.74 15.02
C VAL A 66 -6.45 -57.81 14.38
N ILE A 67 -7.72 -57.89 14.82
CA ILE A 67 -8.79 -57.02 14.32
C ILE A 67 -8.50 -55.56 14.71
N ALA A 68 -8.15 -55.30 15.97
CA ALA A 68 -7.85 -53.95 16.46
C ALA A 68 -6.68 -53.33 15.69
N LEU A 69 -5.63 -54.10 15.41
CA LEU A 69 -4.48 -53.64 14.62
C LEU A 69 -4.88 -53.34 13.17
N ALA A 70 -5.64 -54.22 12.51
CA ALA A 70 -6.10 -53.99 11.14
C ALA A 70 -6.94 -52.71 11.02
N VAL A 71 -7.85 -52.47 11.97
CA VAL A 71 -8.67 -51.26 12.00
C VAL A 71 -7.83 -50.02 12.34
N ALA A 72 -6.85 -50.12 13.24
CA ALA A 72 -5.94 -49.02 13.55
C ALA A 72 -5.10 -48.61 12.33
N LEU A 73 -4.61 -49.58 11.56
CA LEU A 73 -3.88 -49.36 10.30
C LEU A 73 -4.77 -48.80 9.18
N ALA A 74 -6.07 -49.13 9.18
CA ALA A 74 -7.05 -48.56 8.25
C ALA A 74 -7.34 -47.06 8.51
N ARG A 75 -6.82 -46.48 9.60
CA ARG A 75 -6.89 -45.04 9.97
C ARG A 75 -8.29 -44.45 9.77
N PRO A 76 -9.24 -44.76 10.67
CA PRO A 76 -10.58 -44.21 10.57
C PRO A 76 -10.64 -42.73 10.97
N HIS A 77 -11.52 -41.99 10.30
CA HIS A 77 -11.79 -40.57 10.53
C HIS A 77 -13.28 -40.34 10.81
N ILE A 78 -13.57 -39.38 11.68
CA ILE A 78 -14.92 -38.95 12.04
C ILE A 78 -15.03 -37.42 11.99
N ASP A 79 -16.21 -36.92 11.72
CA ASP A 79 -16.54 -35.50 11.84
C ASP A 79 -16.39 -35.06 13.31
N SER A 80 -15.75 -33.92 13.56
CA SER A 80 -15.52 -33.40 14.92
C SER A 80 -16.83 -33.06 15.65
N SER A 81 -17.89 -32.69 14.92
CA SER A 81 -19.23 -32.45 15.48
C SER A 81 -19.85 -33.70 16.10
N LEU A 82 -19.48 -34.88 15.59
CA LEU A 82 -19.96 -36.18 16.05
C LEU A 82 -18.97 -36.87 17.01
N SER A 83 -17.84 -36.24 17.33
CA SER A 83 -16.78 -36.81 18.18
C SER A 83 -17.29 -37.23 19.56
N SER A 84 -18.08 -36.38 20.22
CA SER A 84 -18.71 -36.66 21.52
C SER A 84 -19.64 -37.87 21.44
N THR A 85 -20.40 -38.00 20.35
CA THR A 85 -21.31 -39.15 20.16
C THR A 85 -20.55 -40.45 19.89
N TRP A 86 -19.43 -40.41 19.16
CA TRP A 86 -18.58 -41.60 18.97
C TRP A 86 -17.85 -42.02 20.24
N TRP A 87 -17.39 -41.08 21.06
CA TRP A 87 -16.82 -41.38 22.38
C TRP A 87 -17.84 -42.02 23.32
N THR A 88 -19.09 -41.52 23.34
CA THR A 88 -20.16 -42.12 24.17
C THR A 88 -20.53 -43.52 23.68
N VAL A 89 -20.62 -43.75 22.37
CA VAL A 89 -20.82 -45.10 21.78
C VAL A 89 -19.70 -46.06 22.22
N GLY A 90 -18.44 -45.62 22.14
CA GLY A 90 -17.27 -46.41 22.53
C GLY A 90 -17.21 -46.72 24.03
N LEU A 91 -17.46 -45.73 24.88
CA LEU A 91 -17.48 -45.90 26.34
C LEU A 91 -18.60 -46.84 26.79
N MET A 92 -19.77 -46.72 26.17
CA MET A 92 -20.93 -47.57 26.44
C MET A 92 -20.70 -49.02 25.97
N GLY A 93 -19.98 -49.20 24.86
CA GLY A 93 -19.52 -50.51 24.40
C GLY A 93 -18.52 -51.15 25.38
N LEU A 94 -17.51 -50.41 25.82
CA LEU A 94 -16.49 -50.88 26.77
C LEU A 94 -17.07 -51.25 28.13
N THR A 95 -17.98 -50.43 28.66
CA THR A 95 -18.67 -50.71 29.93
C THR A 95 -19.55 -51.96 29.82
N GLY A 96 -20.23 -52.16 28.68
CA GLY A 96 -20.97 -53.38 28.38
C GLY A 96 -20.10 -54.64 28.41
N VAL A 97 -18.95 -54.62 27.74
CA VAL A 97 -17.97 -55.72 27.77
C VAL A 97 -17.43 -55.94 29.19
N GLY A 98 -17.12 -54.87 29.91
CA GLY A 98 -16.64 -54.93 31.30
C GLY A 98 -17.64 -55.61 32.24
N PHE A 99 -18.93 -55.32 32.12
CA PHE A 99 -19.98 -55.99 32.89
C PHE A 99 -20.11 -57.47 32.51
N LEU A 100 -19.98 -57.85 31.24
CA LEU A 100 -19.99 -59.27 30.85
C LEU A 100 -18.79 -60.04 31.45
N ILE A 101 -17.61 -59.41 31.52
CA ILE A 101 -16.45 -60.00 32.19
C ILE A 101 -16.71 -60.16 33.68
N LEU A 102 -17.27 -59.13 34.35
CA LEU A 102 -17.62 -59.19 35.77
C LEU A 102 -18.69 -60.24 36.06
N ALA A 103 -19.70 -60.39 35.21
CA ALA A 103 -20.70 -61.43 35.30
C ALA A 103 -20.06 -62.83 35.17
N SER A 104 -19.12 -63.01 34.24
CA SER A 104 -18.35 -64.25 34.08
C SER A 104 -17.52 -64.58 35.34
N VAL A 105 -16.89 -63.56 35.95
CA VAL A 105 -16.12 -63.71 37.20
C VAL A 105 -17.03 -64.02 38.39
N ALA A 106 -18.20 -63.39 38.49
CA ALA A 106 -19.18 -63.64 39.54
C ALA A 106 -19.66 -65.10 39.52
N VAL A 107 -19.92 -65.64 38.32
CA VAL A 107 -20.24 -67.07 38.13
C VAL A 107 -19.05 -67.97 38.52
N ALA A 108 -17.83 -67.61 38.12
CA ALA A 108 -16.63 -68.41 38.41
C ALA A 108 -16.25 -68.48 39.90
N ARG A 109 -16.60 -67.45 40.68
CA ARG A 109 -16.36 -67.36 42.13
C ARG A 109 -17.53 -67.85 42.99
N GLY A 110 -18.64 -68.30 42.39
CA GLY A 110 -19.80 -68.82 43.13
C GLY A 110 -20.60 -67.75 43.87
N MET A 111 -20.54 -66.49 43.42
CA MET A 111 -21.35 -65.40 43.97
C MET A 111 -22.84 -65.59 43.62
N GLY A 112 -23.74 -64.95 44.37
CA GLY A 112 -25.19 -65.15 44.23
C GLY A 112 -25.70 -65.06 42.78
N ARG A 113 -26.54 -66.03 42.37
CA ARG A 113 -27.03 -66.14 40.98
C ARG A 113 -27.77 -64.89 40.50
N SER A 114 -28.49 -64.20 41.38
CA SER A 114 -29.19 -62.94 41.06
C SER A 114 -28.24 -61.81 40.67
N LEU A 115 -27.09 -61.70 41.34
CA LEU A 115 -26.09 -60.67 41.05
C LEU A 115 -25.38 -60.95 39.72
N ALA A 116 -25.03 -62.20 39.44
CA ALA A 116 -24.41 -62.57 38.17
C ALA A 116 -25.35 -62.30 36.97
N ILE A 117 -26.64 -62.61 37.10
CA ILE A 117 -27.66 -62.34 36.07
C ILE A 117 -27.89 -60.84 35.91
N GLY A 118 -28.01 -60.09 37.02
CA GLY A 118 -28.20 -58.64 36.99
C GLY A 118 -27.07 -57.90 36.26
N VAL A 119 -25.82 -58.27 36.56
CA VAL A 119 -24.65 -57.68 35.89
C VAL A 119 -24.58 -58.11 34.41
N ALA A 120 -24.96 -59.35 34.07
CA ALA A 120 -25.02 -59.80 32.68
C ALA A 120 -26.07 -59.03 31.85
N VAL A 121 -27.26 -58.79 32.42
CA VAL A 121 -28.33 -58.02 31.78
C VAL A 121 -27.91 -56.56 31.59
N ALA A 122 -27.29 -55.94 32.60
CA ALA A 122 -26.76 -54.58 32.48
C ALA A 122 -25.70 -54.47 31.37
N GLY A 123 -24.80 -55.46 31.28
CA GLY A 123 -23.80 -55.53 30.20
C GLY A 123 -24.42 -55.67 28.82
N LEU A 124 -25.46 -56.51 28.69
CA LEU A 124 -26.18 -56.71 27.43
C LEU A 124 -26.93 -55.42 27.00
N LEU A 125 -27.60 -54.73 27.92
CA LEU A 125 -28.30 -53.47 27.64
C LEU A 125 -27.34 -52.36 27.19
N ALA A 126 -26.17 -52.25 27.82
CA ALA A 126 -25.15 -51.30 27.42
C ALA A 126 -24.61 -51.58 26.00
N LEU A 127 -24.42 -52.85 25.63
CA LEU A 127 -24.02 -53.23 24.27
C LEU A 127 -25.11 -52.95 23.23
N VAL A 128 -26.37 -53.25 23.54
CA VAL A 128 -27.50 -52.96 22.64
C VAL A 128 -27.67 -51.45 22.46
N GLY A 129 -27.54 -50.66 23.53
CA GLY A 129 -27.60 -49.21 23.45
C GLY A 129 -26.43 -48.60 22.69
N SER A 130 -25.21 -49.13 22.87
CA SER A 130 -24.03 -48.75 22.07
C SER A 130 -24.25 -49.05 20.58
N LEU A 131 -24.78 -50.23 20.26
CA LEU A 131 -25.10 -50.62 18.88
C LEU A 131 -26.19 -49.71 18.26
N PHE A 132 -27.24 -49.38 19.02
CA PHE A 132 -28.32 -48.51 18.56
C PHE A 132 -27.86 -47.07 18.32
N LEU A 133 -27.07 -46.51 19.23
CA LEU A 133 -26.49 -45.18 19.06
C LEU A 133 -25.52 -45.17 17.88
N GLY A 134 -24.66 -46.20 17.75
CA GLY A 134 -23.71 -46.32 16.65
C GLY A 134 -24.34 -46.47 15.27
N THR A 135 -25.44 -47.22 15.15
CA THR A 135 -26.16 -47.35 13.87
C THR A 135 -26.91 -46.08 13.51
N ARG A 136 -27.51 -45.41 14.50
CA ARG A 136 -28.17 -44.11 14.29
C ARG A 136 -27.18 -43.05 13.84
N THR A 137 -26.03 -42.93 14.51
CA THR A 137 -25.01 -41.95 14.14
C THR A 137 -24.39 -42.22 12.77
N TRP A 138 -24.22 -43.49 12.41
CA TRP A 138 -23.75 -43.89 11.09
C TRP A 138 -24.78 -43.57 9.99
N ALA A 139 -26.08 -43.78 10.24
CA ALA A 139 -27.13 -43.44 9.29
C ALA A 139 -27.35 -41.92 9.14
N THR A 140 -27.01 -41.13 10.15
CA THR A 140 -27.11 -39.65 10.11
C THR A 140 -25.83 -38.95 9.66
N SER A 141 -24.69 -39.66 9.61
CA SER A 141 -23.46 -39.08 9.05
C SER A 141 -23.60 -39.05 7.54
N GLY A 142 -23.66 -37.85 6.96
CA GLY A 142 -23.61 -37.67 5.51
C GLY A 142 -22.34 -38.28 4.90
N ASP A 143 -22.33 -38.47 3.58
CA ASP A 143 -21.17 -38.99 2.85
C ASP A 143 -19.94 -38.12 3.13
N LEU A 144 -19.02 -38.65 3.92
CA LEU A 144 -17.69 -38.08 4.12
C LEU A 144 -16.83 -38.50 2.92
N SER A 145 -17.19 -38.07 1.72
CA SER A 145 -16.24 -38.10 0.60
C SER A 145 -15.07 -37.20 0.95
N GLU A 146 -13.87 -37.58 0.54
CA GLU A 146 -12.64 -36.86 0.83
C GLU A 146 -12.77 -35.35 0.61
N GLY A 147 -12.22 -34.57 1.55
CA GLY A 147 -12.14 -33.11 1.49
C GLY A 147 -11.21 -32.57 0.40
N ASN A 148 -11.01 -33.30 -0.69
CA ASN A 148 -10.16 -32.90 -1.81
C ASN A 148 -10.73 -33.31 -3.19
N GLU A 149 -11.96 -33.83 -3.26
CA GLU A 149 -12.58 -34.23 -4.54
C GLU A 149 -13.82 -33.40 -4.91
N GLN A 150 -14.31 -32.53 -4.02
CA GLN A 150 -15.44 -31.66 -4.35
C GLN A 150 -14.96 -30.44 -5.15
N PRO A 151 -15.57 -30.15 -6.31
CA PRO A 151 -15.25 -28.95 -7.08
C PRO A 151 -15.43 -27.68 -6.24
N VAL A 152 -14.43 -26.81 -6.27
CA VAL A 152 -14.46 -25.52 -5.57
C VAL A 152 -14.49 -24.37 -6.56
N ALA A 153 -15.16 -23.27 -6.19
CA ALA A 153 -14.95 -21.98 -6.80
C ALA A 153 -13.80 -21.31 -6.06
N MET A 154 -12.66 -21.13 -6.74
CA MET A 154 -11.46 -20.54 -6.17
C MET A 154 -11.12 -19.23 -6.88
N ALA A 155 -10.80 -18.20 -6.11
CA ALA A 155 -10.17 -16.98 -6.62
C ALA A 155 -8.73 -16.90 -6.09
N LEU A 156 -7.79 -16.68 -6.98
CA LEU A 156 -6.37 -16.55 -6.70
C LEU A 156 -5.96 -15.11 -6.99
N LEU A 157 -5.81 -14.32 -5.93
CA LEU A 157 -5.38 -12.93 -5.97
C LEU A 157 -3.87 -12.86 -5.75
N ILE A 158 -3.13 -12.42 -6.76
CA ILE A 158 -1.69 -12.19 -6.65
C ILE A 158 -1.43 -10.72 -6.34
N ASP A 159 -0.73 -10.45 -5.24
CA ASP A 159 -0.20 -9.13 -4.95
C ASP A 159 1.02 -8.84 -5.83
N ASN A 160 0.76 -8.21 -6.97
CA ASN A 160 1.78 -7.74 -7.90
C ASN A 160 2.11 -6.26 -7.74
N GLY A 161 2.05 -5.72 -6.51
CA GLY A 161 2.51 -4.37 -6.22
C GLY A 161 4.02 -4.18 -6.42
N PRO A 162 4.56 -2.96 -6.22
CA PRO A 162 5.97 -2.65 -6.45
C PRO A 162 6.95 -3.57 -5.73
N SER A 163 6.66 -3.95 -4.48
CA SER A 163 7.50 -4.86 -3.70
C SER A 163 7.65 -6.25 -4.34
N SER A 164 6.72 -6.68 -5.21
CA SER A 164 6.79 -7.95 -5.92
C SER A 164 7.96 -8.03 -6.93
N LYS A 165 8.53 -6.90 -7.36
CA LYS A 165 9.72 -6.89 -8.24
C LYS A 165 11.02 -7.17 -7.47
N ARG A 166 10.98 -7.10 -6.14
CA ARG A 166 12.16 -7.33 -5.29
C ARG A 166 12.77 -8.70 -5.52
N LEU A 167 14.09 -8.74 -5.63
CA LEU A 167 14.89 -9.94 -5.86
C LEU A 167 15.19 -10.68 -4.56
N ILE A 168 15.32 -11.99 -4.70
CA ILE A 168 15.62 -12.92 -3.63
C ILE A 168 16.68 -13.88 -4.12
N SER A 169 17.71 -14.07 -3.30
CA SER A 169 18.75 -15.06 -3.56
C SER A 169 18.19 -16.47 -3.37
N SER A 170 18.27 -17.30 -4.41
CA SER A 170 18.02 -18.74 -4.30
C SER A 170 19.29 -19.49 -3.87
N SER A 171 19.14 -20.69 -3.28
CA SER A 171 20.24 -21.60 -2.93
C SER A 171 21.13 -21.97 -4.11
N ASP A 172 20.58 -21.90 -5.33
CA ASP A 172 21.25 -22.27 -6.58
C ASP A 172 22.09 -21.12 -7.16
N GLY A 173 22.19 -19.98 -6.44
CA GLY A 173 22.93 -18.80 -6.83
C GLY A 173 22.23 -17.91 -7.87
N THR A 174 21.00 -18.25 -8.27
CA THR A 174 20.17 -17.43 -9.15
C THR A 174 19.25 -16.52 -8.34
N ASN A 175 19.13 -15.26 -8.73
CA ASN A 175 18.14 -14.35 -8.15
C ASN A 175 16.80 -14.50 -8.86
N SER A 176 15.71 -14.61 -8.11
CA SER A 176 14.34 -14.60 -8.64
C SER A 176 13.54 -13.48 -7.98
N SER A 177 12.57 -12.90 -8.68
CA SER A 177 11.69 -11.90 -8.08
C SER A 177 10.66 -12.51 -7.14
N ARG A 178 10.15 -11.72 -6.18
CA ARG A 178 9.00 -12.10 -5.35
C ARG A 178 7.79 -12.51 -6.18
N LEU A 179 7.55 -11.82 -7.29
CA LEU A 179 6.46 -12.15 -8.21
C LEU A 179 6.66 -13.52 -8.87
N GLU A 180 7.87 -13.86 -9.31
CA GLU A 180 8.17 -15.18 -9.87
C GLU A 180 7.93 -16.30 -8.85
N ASN A 181 8.32 -16.08 -7.59
CA ASN A 181 8.03 -17.02 -6.51
C ASN A 181 6.51 -17.11 -6.24
N ALA A 182 5.82 -15.97 -6.18
CA ALA A 182 4.36 -15.94 -6.04
C ALA A 182 3.64 -16.70 -7.16
N ILE A 183 4.07 -16.53 -8.41
CA ILE A 183 3.57 -17.25 -9.58
C ILE A 183 3.83 -18.75 -9.46
N ARG A 184 5.02 -19.15 -8.99
CA ARG A 184 5.38 -20.57 -8.78
C ARG A 184 4.46 -21.22 -7.75
N GLU A 185 4.31 -20.60 -6.58
CA GLU A 185 3.44 -21.09 -5.51
C GLU A 185 1.96 -21.07 -5.90
N ALA A 186 1.52 -20.06 -6.63
CA ALA A 186 0.18 -20.00 -7.20
C ALA A 186 -0.07 -21.14 -8.20
N ALA A 187 0.92 -21.50 -9.02
CA ALA A 187 0.80 -22.60 -9.98
C ALA A 187 0.68 -23.96 -9.29
N THR A 188 1.37 -24.19 -8.17
CA THR A 188 1.23 -25.44 -7.39
C THR A 188 -0.16 -25.58 -6.78
N VAL A 189 -0.79 -24.48 -6.36
CA VAL A 189 -2.20 -24.48 -5.91
C VAL A 189 -3.13 -24.90 -7.06
N ILE A 190 -2.92 -24.39 -8.28
CA ILE A 190 -3.72 -24.74 -9.46
C ILE A 190 -3.58 -26.24 -9.82
N GLU A 191 -2.38 -26.81 -9.68
CA GLU A 191 -2.12 -28.23 -9.93
C GLU A 191 -2.86 -29.19 -9.00
N ARG A 192 -3.17 -28.73 -7.78
CA ARG A 192 -3.83 -29.52 -6.75
C ARG A 192 -5.36 -29.40 -6.76
N LEU A 193 -5.92 -28.60 -7.68
CA LEU A 193 -7.36 -28.36 -7.71
C LEU A 193 -8.15 -29.61 -8.14
N PRO A 194 -9.30 -29.90 -7.48
CA PRO A 194 -10.20 -30.97 -7.90
C PRO A 194 -10.73 -30.76 -9.33
N GLU A 195 -10.98 -31.85 -10.05
CA GLU A 195 -11.62 -31.77 -11.38
C GLU A 195 -13.00 -31.08 -11.30
N GLY A 196 -13.33 -30.26 -12.29
CA GLY A 196 -14.58 -29.50 -12.33
C GLY A 196 -14.60 -28.21 -11.49
N SER A 197 -13.51 -27.89 -10.78
CA SER A 197 -13.35 -26.62 -10.06
C SER A 197 -13.36 -25.42 -11.01
N ARG A 198 -13.88 -24.28 -10.54
CA ARG A 198 -13.87 -23.01 -11.28
C ARG A 198 -12.83 -22.09 -10.68
N LEU A 199 -11.95 -21.55 -11.51
CA LEU A 199 -10.83 -20.73 -11.07
C LEU A 199 -10.94 -19.31 -11.61
N VAL A 200 -10.65 -18.34 -10.77
CA VAL A 200 -10.43 -16.94 -11.13
C VAL A 200 -8.99 -16.62 -10.79
N VAL A 201 -8.23 -16.10 -11.74
CA VAL A 201 -6.88 -15.57 -11.49
C VAL A 201 -6.96 -14.07 -11.70
N LEU A 202 -6.60 -13.31 -10.67
CA LEU A 202 -6.66 -11.86 -10.68
C LEU A 202 -5.40 -11.25 -10.04
N ASP A 203 -5.08 -10.06 -10.49
CA ASP A 203 -4.01 -9.22 -9.98
C ASP A 203 -4.59 -7.94 -9.39
N ARG A 204 -3.73 -6.99 -9.01
CA ARG A 204 -4.13 -5.68 -8.48
C ARG A 204 -4.37 -4.61 -9.56
N SER A 205 -4.59 -5.00 -10.80
CA SER A 205 -4.96 -4.08 -11.89
C SER A 205 -6.47 -3.81 -11.92
N ALA A 206 -6.87 -2.78 -12.66
CA ALA A 206 -8.29 -2.49 -12.95
C ALA A 206 -8.92 -3.43 -14.00
N THR A 207 -8.22 -4.49 -14.42
CA THR A 207 -8.70 -5.42 -15.44
C THR A 207 -9.97 -6.13 -14.94
N PRO A 208 -10.99 -6.29 -15.82
CA PRO A 208 -12.19 -7.06 -15.50
C PRO A 208 -11.86 -8.47 -15.00
N ILE A 209 -12.62 -8.90 -14.00
CA ILE A 209 -12.51 -10.22 -13.37
C ILE A 209 -13.60 -11.16 -13.88
N GLY A 210 -13.24 -12.42 -14.05
CA GLY A 210 -14.12 -13.48 -14.54
C GLY A 210 -13.48 -14.85 -14.37
N PHE A 211 -14.31 -15.89 -14.37
CA PHE A 211 -13.84 -17.28 -14.32
C PHE A 211 -13.02 -17.61 -15.57
N ALA A 212 -11.88 -18.26 -15.36
CA ALA A 212 -11.08 -18.83 -16.43
C ALA A 212 -11.85 -19.95 -17.13
N LEU A 213 -11.62 -20.11 -18.44
CA LEU A 213 -12.24 -21.17 -19.25
C LEU A 213 -11.75 -22.55 -18.80
N ASP A 214 -10.46 -22.67 -18.49
CA ASP A 214 -9.80 -23.88 -18.02
C ASP A 214 -8.55 -23.54 -17.19
N ALA A 215 -7.93 -24.58 -16.60
CA ALA A 215 -6.70 -24.44 -15.83
C ALA A 215 -5.51 -23.94 -16.67
N ALA A 216 -5.48 -24.26 -17.97
CA ALA A 216 -4.42 -23.82 -18.87
C ALA A 216 -4.46 -22.29 -19.11
N SER A 217 -5.65 -21.74 -19.35
CA SER A 217 -5.91 -20.30 -19.49
C SER A 217 -5.58 -19.54 -18.21
N ALA A 218 -5.90 -20.13 -17.06
CA ALA A 218 -5.55 -19.57 -15.76
C ALA A 218 -4.02 -19.51 -15.54
N ARG A 219 -3.30 -20.59 -15.88
CA ARG A 219 -1.83 -20.61 -15.84
C ARG A 219 -1.20 -19.63 -16.81
N LEU A 220 -1.74 -19.51 -18.02
CA LEU A 220 -1.27 -18.54 -19.00
C LEU A 220 -1.41 -17.11 -18.45
N ARG A 221 -2.59 -16.76 -17.91
CA ARG A 221 -2.82 -15.45 -17.29
C ARG A 221 -1.87 -15.20 -16.11
N LEU A 222 -1.64 -16.21 -15.27
CA LEU A 222 -0.70 -16.13 -14.15
C LEU A 222 0.73 -15.87 -14.64
N SER A 223 1.19 -16.60 -15.67
CA SER A 223 2.53 -16.44 -16.24
C SER A 223 2.76 -15.11 -16.96
N GLN A 224 1.69 -14.41 -17.35
CA GLN A 224 1.74 -13.11 -18.01
C GLN A 224 1.68 -11.93 -17.03
N MET A 225 1.53 -12.18 -15.72
CA MET A 225 1.49 -11.12 -14.72
C MET A 225 2.81 -10.38 -14.63
N LYS A 226 2.72 -9.05 -14.50
CA LYS A 226 3.86 -8.15 -14.33
C LYS A 226 3.70 -7.33 -13.05
N PRO A 227 4.79 -6.83 -12.45
CA PRO A 227 4.71 -5.89 -11.34
C PRO A 227 4.01 -4.60 -11.77
N LEU A 228 3.15 -4.06 -10.91
CA LEU A 228 2.43 -2.81 -11.12
C LEU A 228 3.06 -1.71 -10.27
N ALA A 229 3.36 -0.57 -10.90
CA ALA A 229 3.81 0.62 -10.18
C ALA A 229 2.66 1.33 -9.43
N ASN A 230 1.43 1.25 -9.96
CA ASN A 230 0.22 1.79 -9.35
C ASN A 230 -0.84 0.69 -9.09
N PRO A 231 -0.65 -0.20 -8.10
CA PRO A 231 -1.62 -1.25 -7.83
C PRO A 231 -2.87 -0.69 -7.13
N LEU A 232 -4.05 -1.22 -7.46
CA LEU A 232 -5.26 -0.96 -6.68
C LEU A 232 -5.11 -1.51 -5.25
N PRO A 233 -5.82 -0.94 -4.25
CA PRO A 233 -5.82 -1.48 -2.89
C PRO A 233 -6.19 -2.96 -2.88
N VAL A 234 -5.43 -3.78 -2.13
CA VAL A 234 -5.65 -5.24 -2.09
C VAL A 234 -7.08 -5.59 -1.65
N GLN A 235 -7.63 -4.83 -0.71
CA GLN A 235 -8.98 -5.01 -0.18
C GLN A 235 -10.06 -4.89 -1.27
N GLU A 236 -9.96 -3.88 -2.15
CA GLU A 236 -10.93 -3.68 -3.23
C GLU A 236 -10.97 -4.87 -4.19
N ARG A 237 -9.80 -5.50 -4.42
CA ARG A 237 -9.69 -6.69 -5.27
C ARG A 237 -10.18 -7.95 -4.57
N MET A 238 -9.98 -8.07 -3.25
CA MET A 238 -10.56 -9.13 -2.44
C MET A 238 -12.09 -9.07 -2.48
N ASP A 239 -12.68 -7.89 -2.29
CA ASP A 239 -14.14 -7.70 -2.33
C ASP A 239 -14.73 -8.09 -3.68
N ALA A 240 -14.08 -7.64 -4.77
CA ALA A 240 -14.49 -7.97 -6.12
C ALA A 240 -14.38 -9.49 -6.40
N ALA A 241 -13.35 -10.16 -5.86
CA ALA A 241 -13.20 -11.60 -5.96
C ALA A 241 -14.26 -12.36 -5.15
N ILE A 242 -14.55 -11.93 -3.92
CA ILE A 242 -15.58 -12.53 -3.04
C ILE A 242 -16.96 -12.44 -3.72
N GLU A 243 -17.30 -11.30 -4.31
CA GLU A 243 -18.58 -11.12 -4.99
C GLU A 243 -18.70 -12.04 -6.22
N LEU A 244 -17.62 -12.19 -6.98
CA LEU A 244 -17.57 -13.14 -8.10
C LEU A 244 -17.70 -14.59 -7.62
N LEU A 245 -17.03 -14.96 -6.52
CA LEU A 245 -17.14 -16.30 -5.92
C LEU A 245 -18.57 -16.59 -5.44
N ARG A 246 -19.27 -15.59 -4.88
CA ARG A 246 -20.66 -15.73 -4.44
C ARG A 246 -21.61 -16.08 -5.59
N SER A 247 -21.33 -15.60 -6.80
CA SER A 247 -22.11 -15.91 -8.00
C SER A 247 -22.01 -17.38 -8.47
N SER A 248 -21.01 -18.12 -7.98
CA SER A 248 -20.85 -19.53 -8.31
C SER A 248 -21.86 -20.41 -7.57
N ASP A 249 -22.35 -21.43 -8.27
CA ASP A 249 -23.25 -22.49 -7.80
C ASP A 249 -22.52 -23.62 -7.03
N LEU A 250 -21.20 -23.53 -6.92
CA LEU A 250 -20.39 -24.51 -6.19
C LEU A 250 -20.48 -24.29 -4.67
N PRO A 251 -20.53 -25.38 -3.88
CA PRO A 251 -20.68 -25.30 -2.42
C PRO A 251 -19.41 -24.82 -1.69
N GLY A 252 -18.22 -25.11 -2.25
CA GLY A 252 -16.94 -24.64 -1.73
C GLY A 252 -16.53 -23.34 -2.43
N LYS A 253 -16.35 -22.26 -1.65
CA LYS A 253 -15.90 -20.95 -2.12
C LYS A 253 -14.66 -20.55 -1.33
N GLN A 254 -13.55 -20.33 -2.02
CA GLN A 254 -12.27 -20.01 -1.38
C GLN A 254 -11.56 -18.87 -2.11
N LEU A 255 -11.09 -17.88 -1.36
CA LEU A 255 -10.18 -16.83 -1.82
C LEU A 255 -8.79 -17.14 -1.29
N VAL A 256 -7.82 -17.26 -2.19
CA VAL A 256 -6.40 -17.39 -1.87
C VAL A 256 -5.71 -16.07 -2.25
N VAL A 257 -5.13 -15.38 -1.27
CA VAL A 257 -4.34 -14.16 -1.47
C VAL A 257 -2.87 -14.51 -1.35
N VAL A 258 -2.11 -14.32 -2.42
CA VAL A 258 -0.66 -14.54 -2.45
C VAL A 258 0.03 -13.18 -2.34
N SER A 259 0.72 -12.91 -1.23
CA SER A 259 1.32 -11.62 -0.95
C SER A 259 2.61 -11.75 -0.13
N ASP A 260 3.52 -10.80 -0.28
CA ASP A 260 4.71 -10.65 0.55
C ASP A 260 4.44 -9.93 1.87
N TRP A 261 3.18 -9.60 2.15
CA TRP A 261 2.70 -8.91 3.34
C TRP A 261 3.32 -7.54 3.55
N ASN A 262 3.81 -6.90 2.49
CA ASN A 262 4.36 -5.55 2.58
C ASN A 262 3.28 -4.56 3.08
N ALA A 263 3.60 -3.77 4.10
CA ALA A 263 2.67 -2.86 4.78
C ALA A 263 2.03 -1.84 3.83
N ALA A 264 2.73 -1.40 2.78
CA ALA A 264 2.19 -0.48 1.79
C ALA A 264 1.01 -1.06 1.00
N SER A 265 0.98 -2.38 0.78
CA SER A 265 -0.13 -3.08 0.12
C SER A 265 -1.43 -3.05 0.92
N TRP A 266 -1.33 -2.92 2.25
CA TRP A 266 -2.45 -3.04 3.18
C TRP A 266 -2.88 -1.72 3.80
N LYS A 267 -2.53 -0.56 3.22
CA LYS A 267 -3.05 0.73 3.70
C LYS A 267 -4.60 0.77 3.59
N PRO A 268 -5.32 1.19 4.64
CA PRO A 268 -6.79 1.29 4.58
C PRO A 268 -7.21 2.34 3.55
N SER A 269 -8.19 2.04 2.70
CA SER A 269 -8.85 3.05 1.87
C SER A 269 -10.02 3.67 2.65
N ALA A 270 -10.29 4.96 2.45
CA ALA A 270 -11.36 5.68 3.14
C ALA A 270 -12.78 5.21 2.79
N GLN A 271 -12.92 4.28 1.83
CA GLN A 271 -14.19 3.90 1.20
C GLN A 271 -14.61 2.44 1.43
N THR A 272 -13.78 1.62 2.08
CA THR A 272 -14.09 0.18 2.21
C THR A 272 -14.66 -0.15 3.59
N PRO A 273 -15.94 -0.56 3.70
CA PRO A 273 -16.52 -1.04 4.96
C PRO A 273 -15.83 -2.32 5.44
N ALA A 274 -15.89 -2.59 6.75
CA ALA A 274 -15.35 -3.81 7.33
C ALA A 274 -15.99 -5.06 6.69
N MET A 275 -15.14 -5.99 6.25
CA MET A 275 -15.51 -7.22 5.56
C MET A 275 -16.33 -8.16 6.47
N GLN A 276 -17.36 -8.81 5.93
CA GLN A 276 -18.06 -9.96 6.55
C GLN A 276 -17.98 -11.18 5.61
N PRO A 277 -16.97 -12.05 5.77
CA PRO A 277 -16.73 -13.21 4.92
C PRO A 277 -17.48 -14.47 5.40
N GLU A 278 -18.76 -14.37 5.76
CA GLU A 278 -19.49 -15.52 6.35
C GLU A 278 -19.56 -16.75 5.41
N ASP A 279 -19.43 -16.55 4.09
CA ASP A 279 -19.66 -17.60 3.07
C ASP A 279 -18.42 -17.94 2.18
N VAL A 280 -17.25 -17.34 2.43
CA VAL A 280 -16.03 -17.57 1.62
C VAL A 280 -14.83 -17.77 2.55
N ALA A 281 -14.14 -18.90 2.40
CA ALA A 281 -12.92 -19.17 3.14
C ALA A 281 -11.76 -18.31 2.59
N ILE A 282 -11.05 -17.58 3.45
CA ILE A 282 -9.89 -16.78 3.05
C ILE A 282 -8.61 -17.50 3.50
N SER A 283 -7.68 -17.69 2.57
CA SER A 283 -6.34 -18.22 2.85
C SER A 283 -5.31 -17.23 2.36
N MET A 284 -4.30 -16.93 3.18
CA MET A 284 -3.22 -16.01 2.81
C MET A 284 -1.92 -16.78 2.71
N LEU A 285 -1.39 -16.83 1.49
CA LEU A 285 -0.12 -17.45 1.17
C LEU A 285 0.98 -16.40 1.25
N GLN A 286 1.87 -16.53 2.24
CA GLN A 286 2.98 -15.61 2.41
C GLN A 286 4.11 -15.98 1.45
N VAL A 287 4.48 -15.03 0.60
CA VAL A 287 5.65 -15.15 -0.27
C VAL A 287 6.90 -14.94 0.59
N ASP A 288 7.88 -15.84 0.45
CA ASP A 288 9.18 -15.85 1.16
C ASP A 288 9.16 -16.32 2.62
N ALA A 289 8.11 -16.99 3.10
CA ALA A 289 8.05 -17.52 4.46
C ALA A 289 9.23 -18.47 4.81
N SER A 290 9.82 -19.16 3.82
CA SER A 290 10.96 -20.06 3.99
C SER A 290 12.31 -19.35 4.18
N VAL A 291 12.41 -18.06 3.83
CA VAL A 291 13.64 -17.25 3.98
C VAL A 291 13.93 -16.93 5.45
N ASP A 292 12.89 -16.84 6.28
CA ASP A 292 13.02 -16.54 7.72
C ASP A 292 13.34 -17.77 8.58
N GLY A 293 13.11 -18.99 8.08
CA GLY A 293 13.17 -20.21 8.90
C GLY A 293 14.42 -21.09 8.76
N ASN A 294 15.13 -21.06 7.62
CA ASN A 294 16.20 -22.03 7.36
C ASN A 294 17.25 -21.54 6.34
N PHE A 295 17.73 -20.29 6.50
CA PHE A 295 18.87 -19.81 5.71
C PHE A 295 20.14 -20.54 6.14
N ASP A 296 20.77 -21.24 5.20
CA ASP A 296 22.14 -21.68 5.35
C ASP A 296 23.00 -20.41 5.54
N ALA A 297 23.79 -20.34 6.61
CA ALA A 297 24.55 -19.13 6.99
C ALA A 297 25.60 -18.68 5.95
N SER A 298 25.66 -19.38 4.80
CA SER A 298 26.55 -19.20 3.66
C SER A 298 25.95 -18.40 2.51
N ALA A 299 24.62 -18.19 2.45
CA ALA A 299 23.99 -17.43 1.37
C ALA A 299 23.99 -15.92 1.66
N GLU A 300 24.59 -15.11 0.78
CA GLU A 300 24.60 -13.65 0.90
C GLU A 300 23.19 -13.09 0.67
N ARG A 301 22.65 -12.38 1.66
CA ARG A 301 21.39 -11.63 1.52
C ARG A 301 21.63 -10.42 0.63
N LEU A 302 20.74 -10.23 -0.36
CA LEU A 302 20.71 -8.99 -1.14
C LEU A 302 20.29 -7.84 -0.22
N ILE A 303 21.16 -6.84 -0.12
CA ILE A 303 20.90 -5.63 0.65
C ILE A 303 20.04 -4.71 -0.22
N ASN A 304 19.02 -4.07 0.37
CA ASN A 304 18.30 -3.00 -0.31
C ASN A 304 18.84 -1.63 0.10
N ARG A 305 19.28 -0.84 -0.88
CA ARG A 305 19.54 0.58 -0.72
C ARG A 305 18.41 1.30 -1.46
N PHE A 306 18.23 2.59 -1.19
CA PHE A 306 17.15 3.31 -1.85
C PHE A 306 17.43 4.80 -1.96
N LEU A 307 16.79 5.42 -2.95
CA LEU A 307 16.77 6.87 -3.15
C LEU A 307 15.40 7.47 -2.81
N SER A 308 15.43 8.58 -2.06
CA SER A 308 14.26 9.45 -1.93
C SER A 308 14.06 10.30 -3.20
N PRO A 309 12.83 10.78 -3.47
CA PRO A 309 12.57 11.63 -4.62
C PRO A 309 13.37 12.94 -4.52
N PRO A 310 13.93 13.45 -5.62
CA PRO A 310 14.74 14.66 -5.62
C PRO A 310 13.90 15.87 -5.23
N LYS A 311 14.40 16.64 -4.26
CA LYS A 311 13.84 17.93 -3.83
C LYS A 311 14.69 19.05 -4.41
N LEU A 312 14.05 20.07 -4.99
CA LEU A 312 14.73 21.30 -5.38
C LEU A 312 14.95 22.15 -4.13
N ILE A 313 16.18 22.66 -3.97
CA ILE A 313 16.48 23.56 -2.86
C ILE A 313 15.91 24.96 -3.12
N ASP A 314 15.82 25.37 -4.39
CA ASP A 314 15.13 26.61 -4.80
C ASP A 314 14.12 26.36 -5.92
N ALA A 315 12.87 26.74 -5.68
CA ALA A 315 11.76 26.60 -6.63
C ALA A 315 11.80 27.65 -7.75
N ALA A 316 12.52 28.77 -7.58
CA ALA A 316 12.63 29.83 -8.59
C ALA A 316 13.90 29.66 -9.43
N SER A 317 13.99 28.55 -10.17
CA SER A 317 15.13 28.29 -11.05
C SER A 317 15.18 29.28 -12.21
N ALA A 318 16.31 29.96 -12.38
CA ALA A 318 16.56 30.89 -13.46
C ALA A 318 17.38 30.24 -14.58
N PRO A 319 17.24 30.70 -15.84
CA PRO A 319 18.11 30.25 -16.92
C PRO A 319 19.56 30.65 -16.66
N GLY A 320 20.49 29.76 -16.99
CA GLY A 320 21.93 30.02 -16.92
C GLY A 320 22.57 29.86 -15.52
N VAL A 321 21.82 29.38 -14.52
CA VAL A 321 22.32 29.15 -13.16
C VAL A 321 22.32 27.67 -12.82
N SER A 322 23.34 27.21 -12.10
CA SER A 322 23.38 25.84 -11.57
C SER A 322 22.31 25.62 -10.51
N ILE A 323 21.60 24.49 -10.58
CA ILE A 323 20.46 24.22 -9.70
C ILE A 323 20.82 23.08 -8.75
N PRO A 324 20.97 23.34 -7.44
CA PRO A 324 21.22 22.29 -6.48
C PRO A 324 19.94 21.50 -6.17
N ILE A 325 20.06 20.18 -6.13
CA ILE A 325 19.01 19.23 -5.78
C ILE A 325 19.47 18.42 -4.56
N SER A 326 18.56 18.17 -3.62
CA SER A 326 18.83 17.26 -2.50
C SER A 326 18.11 15.94 -2.69
N VAL A 327 18.80 14.86 -2.30
CA VAL A 327 18.28 13.50 -2.24
C VAL A 327 18.76 12.84 -0.95
N SER A 328 17.97 11.93 -0.43
CA SER A 328 18.34 11.11 0.71
C SER A 328 18.60 9.69 0.21
N VAL A 329 19.72 9.11 0.65
CA VAL A 329 20.06 7.72 0.39
C VAL A 329 19.91 6.96 1.69
N GLY A 330 19.21 5.82 1.65
CA GLY A 330 19.07 4.95 2.81
C GLY A 330 19.46 3.52 2.50
N MET A 331 19.63 2.75 3.57
CA MET A 331 19.84 1.31 3.51
C MET A 331 18.88 0.65 4.49
N GLU A 332 18.19 -0.37 3.99
CA GLU A 332 17.20 -1.10 4.76
C GLU A 332 17.85 -1.90 5.90
N SER A 333 17.22 -1.84 7.08
CA SER A 333 17.73 -2.50 8.30
C SER A 333 17.46 -4.00 8.36
N SER A 334 16.40 -4.51 7.72
CA SER A 334 16.04 -5.94 7.74
C SER A 334 16.99 -6.80 6.90
N SER A 335 17.60 -6.22 5.85
CA SER A 335 18.54 -6.91 4.97
C SER A 335 20.01 -6.73 5.34
N ALA A 336 20.34 -5.77 6.21
CA ALA A 336 21.70 -5.47 6.65
C ALA A 336 21.99 -5.95 8.07
N SER A 337 23.24 -6.28 8.37
CA SER A 337 23.67 -6.57 9.74
C SER A 337 23.72 -5.29 10.59
N GLU A 338 23.44 -5.39 11.89
CA GLU A 338 23.38 -4.24 12.79
C GLU A 338 24.72 -3.48 12.78
N GLY A 339 24.67 -2.17 12.49
CA GLY A 339 25.85 -1.31 12.39
C GLY A 339 26.67 -1.45 11.10
N GLN A 340 26.22 -2.25 10.13
CA GLN A 340 26.82 -2.32 8.81
C GLN A 340 26.73 -0.96 8.11
N SER A 341 27.83 -0.56 7.48
CA SER A 341 27.89 0.66 6.69
C SER A 341 28.45 0.37 5.30
N ILE A 342 27.89 1.06 4.30
CA ILE A 342 28.28 0.90 2.89
C ILE A 342 28.49 2.29 2.31
N ASN A 343 29.55 2.44 1.50
CA ASN A 343 29.74 3.65 0.71
C ASN A 343 28.87 3.56 -0.54
N VAL A 344 27.92 4.48 -0.66
CA VAL A 344 26.95 4.51 -1.74
C VAL A 344 27.25 5.71 -2.63
N THR A 345 27.17 5.51 -3.94
CA THR A 345 27.42 6.56 -4.93
C THR A 345 26.15 6.83 -5.70
N VAL A 346 25.80 8.11 -5.81
CA VAL A 346 24.64 8.60 -6.54
C VAL A 346 25.13 9.42 -7.73
N GLN A 347 24.59 9.13 -8.91
CA GLN A 347 24.88 9.85 -10.14
C GLN A 347 23.66 10.66 -10.58
N LEU A 348 23.89 11.93 -10.91
CA LEU A 348 22.92 12.78 -11.57
C LEU A 348 23.22 12.82 -13.07
N SER A 349 22.22 12.54 -13.88
CA SER A 349 22.30 12.60 -15.34
C SER A 349 21.18 13.45 -15.93
N LEU A 350 21.45 14.11 -17.05
CA LEU A 350 20.53 15.03 -17.74
C LEU A 350 20.32 14.56 -19.18
N TYR A 351 19.07 14.51 -19.63
CA TYR A 351 18.74 14.22 -21.03
C TYR A 351 19.15 15.39 -21.93
N GLU A 352 19.92 15.12 -22.96
CA GLU A 352 20.29 16.10 -23.97
C GLU A 352 19.08 16.46 -24.84
N ARG A 353 18.76 17.76 -24.91
CA ARG A 353 17.67 18.25 -25.74
C ARG A 353 18.05 18.10 -27.22
N GLY A 354 17.38 17.16 -27.90
CA GLY A 354 17.60 16.87 -29.32
C GLY A 354 16.36 17.20 -30.16
N PRO A 355 16.50 17.82 -31.35
CA PRO A 355 15.34 18.22 -32.14
C PRO A 355 14.51 17.04 -32.69
N SER A 356 15.11 15.86 -32.82
CA SER A 356 14.54 14.68 -33.50
C SER A 356 14.33 13.44 -32.61
N LEU A 357 14.54 13.58 -31.30
CA LEU A 357 14.32 12.52 -30.30
C LEU A 357 13.33 13.02 -29.23
N PRO A 358 12.63 12.15 -28.49
CA PRO A 358 12.48 10.72 -28.77
C PRO A 358 11.73 10.45 -30.07
N VAL A 359 11.97 9.27 -30.66
CA VAL A 359 11.29 8.81 -31.89
C VAL A 359 11.27 7.28 -31.91
N ILE A 360 10.28 6.68 -32.56
CA ILE A 360 10.31 5.24 -32.86
C ILE A 360 11.15 5.00 -34.11
N ARG A 361 12.15 4.13 -34.01
CA ARG A 361 12.90 3.59 -35.16
C ARG A 361 12.80 2.08 -35.11
N ASP A 362 12.34 1.46 -36.19
CA ASP A 362 12.25 0.01 -36.32
C ASP A 362 11.44 -0.67 -35.18
N GLY A 363 10.39 -0.01 -34.69
CA GLY A 363 9.54 -0.50 -33.59
C GLY A 363 10.07 -0.18 -32.19
N GLU A 364 11.30 0.30 -32.06
CA GLU A 364 11.93 0.63 -30.78
C GLU A 364 11.87 2.13 -30.47
N LEU A 365 11.56 2.48 -29.22
CA LEU A 365 11.60 3.85 -28.73
C LEU A 365 13.04 4.28 -28.48
N VAL A 366 13.56 5.18 -29.30
CA VAL A 366 14.89 5.77 -29.10
C VAL A 366 14.74 7.06 -28.29
N LEU A 367 15.23 7.04 -27.05
CA LEU A 367 15.24 8.21 -26.17
C LEU A 367 16.40 9.17 -26.46
N PRO A 368 16.31 10.44 -26.03
CA PRO A 368 17.44 11.36 -26.05
C PRO A 368 18.62 10.82 -25.23
N ARG A 369 19.84 11.24 -25.55
CA ARG A 369 21.03 10.79 -24.84
C ARG A 369 21.00 11.27 -23.39
N LEU A 370 21.19 10.36 -22.45
CA LEU A 370 21.35 10.67 -21.03
C LEU A 370 22.84 10.92 -20.72
N ARG A 371 23.19 12.14 -20.30
CA ARG A 371 24.57 12.56 -19.99
C ARG A 371 24.75 12.72 -18.48
N GLY A 372 25.72 12.02 -17.88
CA GLY A 372 26.10 12.26 -16.48
C GLY A 372 26.64 13.68 -16.29
N VAL A 373 26.09 14.41 -15.31
CA VAL A 373 26.45 15.81 -15.03
C VAL A 373 27.09 16.01 -13.67
N ASP A 374 26.71 15.21 -12.66
CA ASP A 374 27.29 15.28 -11.32
C ASP A 374 27.26 13.91 -10.64
N ARG A 375 28.06 13.74 -9.59
CA ARG A 375 28.13 12.51 -8.81
C ARG A 375 28.56 12.82 -7.37
N ALA A 376 27.86 12.23 -6.42
CA ALA A 376 28.17 12.34 -5.00
C ALA A 376 28.21 10.96 -4.34
N SER A 377 28.94 10.82 -3.25
CA SER A 377 29.01 9.59 -2.47
C SER A 377 28.82 9.88 -0.99
N ALA A 378 28.12 8.99 -0.28
CA ALA A 378 27.94 9.05 1.16
C ALA A 378 28.07 7.65 1.76
N THR A 379 28.56 7.60 3.01
CA THR A 379 28.49 6.38 3.81
C THR A 379 27.11 6.29 4.45
N VAL A 380 26.38 5.22 4.14
CA VAL A 380 25.05 4.95 4.67
C VAL A 380 25.15 3.83 5.70
N VAL A 381 24.43 3.98 6.81
CA VAL A 381 24.35 2.98 7.89
C VAL A 381 22.95 2.37 7.90
N ALA A 382 22.84 1.08 8.22
CA ALA A 382 21.55 0.39 8.27
C ALA A 382 20.53 1.14 9.13
N GLY A 383 19.36 1.48 8.56
CA GLY A 383 18.29 2.18 9.25
C GLY A 383 18.48 3.70 9.43
N ALA A 384 19.55 4.29 8.89
CA ALA A 384 19.76 5.73 8.86
C ALA A 384 19.88 6.25 7.42
N ASP A 385 19.29 7.41 7.17
CA ASP A 385 19.33 8.06 5.86
C ASP A 385 20.46 9.10 5.85
N ALA A 386 21.19 9.18 4.73
CA ALA A 386 22.22 10.19 4.48
C ALA A 386 21.74 11.17 3.41
N GLU A 387 21.78 12.47 3.70
CA GLU A 387 21.44 13.51 2.72
C GLU A 387 22.65 13.81 1.81
N LEU A 388 22.38 13.88 0.50
CA LEU A 388 23.33 14.24 -0.53
C LEU A 388 22.78 15.41 -1.35
N VAL A 389 23.67 16.35 -1.67
CA VAL A 389 23.37 17.46 -2.59
C VAL A 389 24.11 17.22 -3.90
N LEU A 390 23.36 17.22 -5.00
CA LEU A 390 23.86 17.15 -6.37
C LEU A 390 23.53 18.47 -7.08
N THR A 391 24.27 18.80 -8.13
CA THR A 391 24.10 20.07 -8.85
C THR A 391 23.83 19.86 -10.32
N LEU A 392 22.67 20.32 -10.80
CA LEU A 392 22.41 20.44 -12.23
C LEU A 392 23.24 21.60 -12.80
N PRO A 393 23.79 21.44 -14.02
CA PRO A 393 24.50 22.53 -14.69
C PRO A 393 23.54 23.67 -15.04
N PRO A 394 24.06 24.86 -15.40
CA PRO A 394 23.27 25.93 -15.99
C PRO A 394 22.35 25.41 -17.10
N LEU A 395 21.04 25.58 -16.93
CA LEU A 395 20.02 25.15 -17.89
C LEU A 395 19.48 26.33 -18.69
N ASP A 396 19.19 26.10 -19.96
CA ASP A 396 18.49 27.06 -20.82
C ASP A 396 16.98 27.11 -20.49
N LEU A 397 16.25 28.04 -21.11
CA LEU A 397 14.80 28.11 -21.00
C LEU A 397 14.11 26.81 -21.46
N GLY A 398 12.92 26.54 -20.92
CA GLY A 398 12.06 25.41 -21.29
C GLY A 398 12.19 24.20 -20.37
N THR A 399 11.63 23.07 -20.82
CA THR A 399 11.57 21.84 -20.02
C THR A 399 12.84 20.99 -20.14
N HIS A 400 13.33 20.50 -19.00
CA HIS A 400 14.50 19.63 -18.88
C HIS A 400 14.16 18.39 -18.06
N HIS A 401 14.75 17.26 -18.42
CA HIS A 401 14.53 15.97 -17.76
C HIS A 401 15.86 15.43 -17.24
N ALA A 402 15.90 15.06 -15.97
CA ALA A 402 17.05 14.53 -15.28
C ALA A 402 16.71 13.21 -14.57
N VAL A 403 17.73 12.40 -14.34
CA VAL A 403 17.66 11.13 -13.63
C VAL A 403 18.71 11.13 -12.53
N VAL A 404 18.29 10.85 -11.31
CA VAL A 404 19.16 10.54 -10.18
C VAL A 404 19.18 9.02 -10.04
N GLU A 405 20.37 8.44 -10.08
CA GLU A 405 20.58 7.00 -10.09
C GLU A 405 21.55 6.56 -8.99
N LEU A 406 21.20 5.48 -8.29
CA LEU A 406 22.07 4.78 -7.38
C LEU A 406 23.00 3.88 -8.19
N VAL A 407 24.31 4.00 -7.98
CA VAL A 407 25.28 3.20 -8.72
C VAL A 407 25.41 1.80 -8.10
N GLY A 408 25.24 0.79 -8.95
CA GLY A 408 25.36 -0.64 -8.62
C GLY A 408 23.99 -1.27 -8.37
N ASP A 409 23.89 -2.57 -8.57
CA ASP A 409 22.64 -3.33 -8.44
C ASP A 409 22.37 -3.71 -6.97
N ASP A 410 21.09 -3.82 -6.62
CA ASP A 410 20.68 -4.27 -5.30
C ASP A 410 19.39 -5.13 -5.32
N ALA A 411 18.74 -5.29 -4.17
CA ALA A 411 17.54 -6.13 -4.08
C ALA A 411 16.32 -5.56 -4.83
N PHE A 412 16.23 -4.25 -5.10
CA PHE A 412 15.00 -3.64 -5.61
C PHE A 412 15.24 -2.45 -6.56
N GLY A 413 15.70 -2.70 -7.79
CA GLY A 413 16.06 -1.62 -8.73
C GLY A 413 14.98 -0.57 -9.14
N TRP A 414 13.71 -0.69 -8.73
CA TRP A 414 12.72 0.40 -8.91
C TRP A 414 12.91 1.58 -7.95
N ASP A 415 13.74 1.44 -6.92
CA ASP A 415 14.13 2.55 -6.05
C ASP A 415 15.57 3.07 -6.24
N ASP A 416 16.33 2.40 -7.09
CA ASP A 416 17.66 2.85 -7.55
C ASP A 416 17.59 4.07 -8.47
N ARG A 417 16.43 4.38 -9.06
CA ARG A 417 16.29 5.51 -9.98
C ARG A 417 15.14 6.43 -9.59
N ARG A 418 15.41 7.73 -9.68
CA ARG A 418 14.43 8.80 -9.51
C ARG A 418 14.52 9.78 -10.66
N PHE A 419 13.37 10.21 -11.14
CA PHE A 419 13.21 11.03 -12.32
C PHE A 419 12.78 12.44 -11.91
N LEU A 420 13.34 13.45 -12.56
CA LEU A 420 13.07 14.86 -12.28
C LEU A 420 12.79 15.59 -13.57
N THR A 421 11.66 16.28 -13.64
CA THR A 421 11.34 17.21 -14.73
C THR A 421 11.25 18.62 -14.18
N LEU A 422 12.03 19.52 -14.77
CA LEU A 422 12.09 20.93 -14.41
C LEU A 422 11.63 21.77 -15.60
N ASN A 423 10.89 22.82 -15.32
CA ASN A 423 10.57 23.82 -16.32
C ASN A 423 11.25 25.14 -15.94
N ILE A 424 12.15 25.62 -16.80
CA ILE A 424 12.86 26.88 -16.62
C ILE A 424 12.08 27.97 -17.36
N PRO A 425 11.32 28.83 -16.64
CA PRO A 425 10.50 29.85 -17.26
C PRO A 425 11.36 31.04 -17.71
N VAL A 426 10.77 31.90 -18.53
CA VAL A 426 11.30 33.26 -18.71
C VAL A 426 11.18 33.99 -17.37
N PRO A 427 12.26 34.57 -16.80
CA PRO A 427 12.19 35.28 -15.53
C PRO A 427 11.14 36.39 -15.57
N PRO A 428 10.08 36.31 -14.74
CA PRO A 428 8.99 37.28 -14.77
C PRO A 428 9.47 38.64 -14.29
N ARG A 429 8.91 39.68 -14.89
CA ARG A 429 9.18 41.10 -14.59
C ARG A 429 8.25 41.57 -13.49
N VAL A 430 8.84 41.86 -12.34
CA VAL A 430 8.13 42.25 -11.12
C VAL A 430 8.39 43.72 -10.81
N LEU A 431 7.32 44.49 -10.64
CA LEU A 431 7.39 45.87 -10.20
C LEU A 431 7.09 45.98 -8.70
N LEU A 432 8.05 46.47 -7.91
CA LEU A 432 7.87 46.80 -6.50
C LEU A 432 7.57 48.29 -6.33
N VAL A 433 6.38 48.59 -5.81
CA VAL A 433 5.89 49.96 -5.65
C VAL A 433 5.86 50.30 -4.16
N GLY A 434 6.53 51.38 -3.75
CA GLY A 434 6.55 51.83 -2.37
C GLY A 434 7.40 53.07 -2.16
N GLU A 435 7.04 53.89 -1.18
CA GLU A 435 7.75 55.14 -0.86
C GLU A 435 9.16 54.92 -0.28
N ASN A 436 9.35 53.83 0.47
CA ASN A 436 10.62 53.53 1.12
C ASN A 436 11.50 52.63 0.23
N ALA A 437 12.70 53.09 -0.10
CA ALA A 437 13.64 52.32 -0.92
C ALA A 437 14.20 51.07 -0.19
N ASP A 438 14.46 51.15 1.12
CA ASP A 438 14.99 50.02 1.89
C ASP A 438 13.99 48.86 1.96
N GLU A 439 12.69 49.16 2.13
CA GLU A 439 11.63 48.16 2.11
C GLU A 439 11.52 47.48 0.74
N ARG A 440 11.56 48.26 -0.35
CA ARG A 440 11.58 47.73 -1.72
C ARG A 440 12.81 46.85 -1.97
N ASN A 441 14.00 47.33 -1.60
CA ASN A 441 15.25 46.58 -1.77
C ASN A 441 15.22 45.27 -0.97
N ARG A 442 14.70 45.28 0.27
CA ARG A 442 14.58 44.07 1.09
C ARG A 442 13.68 43.02 0.45
N LEU A 443 12.53 43.42 -0.10
CA LEU A 443 11.64 42.50 -0.82
C LEU A 443 12.26 42.02 -2.13
N GLY A 444 12.95 42.90 -2.87
CA GLY A 444 13.67 42.54 -4.08
C GLY A 444 14.72 41.46 -3.83
N HIS A 445 15.59 41.67 -2.84
CA HIS A 445 16.58 40.65 -2.43
C HIS A 445 15.91 39.37 -1.91
N GLY A 446 14.81 39.46 -1.14
CA GLY A 446 14.09 38.27 -0.68
C GLY A 446 13.51 37.43 -1.83
N LEU A 447 13.15 38.08 -2.93
CA LEU A 447 12.57 37.43 -4.11
C LEU A 447 13.64 36.74 -4.98
N THR A 448 14.82 37.36 -5.14
CA THR A 448 15.88 36.86 -6.05
C THR A 448 17.00 36.10 -5.36
N ALA A 449 17.07 36.12 -4.02
CA ALA A 449 18.10 35.43 -3.25
C ALA A 449 18.22 33.94 -3.64
N PRO A 450 19.44 33.40 -3.79
CA PRO A 450 20.71 34.00 -3.35
C PRO A 450 21.33 35.02 -4.32
N ILE A 451 20.77 35.21 -5.52
CA ILE A 451 21.32 36.10 -6.56
C ILE A 451 20.77 37.52 -6.38
N ALA A 452 21.60 38.54 -6.63
CA ALA A 452 21.14 39.92 -6.51
C ALA A 452 20.14 40.28 -7.62
N PRO A 453 19.16 41.18 -7.38
CA PRO A 453 18.11 41.49 -8.37
C PRO A 453 18.60 42.04 -9.71
N ASP A 454 19.77 42.66 -9.73
CA ASP A 454 20.43 43.28 -10.88
C ASP A 454 21.42 42.35 -11.60
N GLU A 455 21.70 41.17 -11.04
CA GLU A 455 22.59 40.18 -11.64
C GLU A 455 21.86 39.29 -12.66
N ASP A 456 22.60 38.82 -13.66
CA ASP A 456 22.11 37.79 -14.57
C ASP A 456 21.98 36.46 -13.84
N GLY A 457 20.88 35.74 -14.12
CA GLY A 457 20.52 34.53 -13.41
C GLY A 457 19.58 34.74 -12.21
N ALA A 458 19.12 35.97 -11.94
CA ALA A 458 18.02 36.18 -11.00
C ALA A 458 16.72 35.52 -11.53
N GLY A 459 16.04 34.74 -10.68
CA GLY A 459 14.77 34.08 -11.04
C GLY A 459 13.62 35.05 -11.33
N PHE A 460 13.77 36.31 -10.93
CA PHE A 460 12.83 37.40 -11.19
C PHE A 460 13.60 38.64 -11.65
N ARG A 461 13.04 39.38 -12.61
CA ARG A 461 13.56 40.71 -12.99
C ARG A 461 12.81 41.77 -12.21
N VAL A 462 13.45 42.35 -11.19
CA VAL A 462 12.79 43.24 -10.24
C VAL A 462 13.12 44.70 -10.54
N ALA A 463 12.09 45.54 -10.66
CA ALA A 463 12.23 46.99 -10.75
C ALA A 463 11.48 47.65 -9.59
N GLY A 464 12.05 48.71 -9.01
CA GLY A 464 11.42 49.46 -7.92
C GLY A 464 10.98 50.85 -8.36
N VAL A 465 9.73 51.24 -8.09
CA VAL A 465 9.22 52.63 -8.29
C VAL A 465 8.51 53.18 -7.05
N THR A 466 8.36 54.50 -6.96
CA THR A 466 7.53 55.17 -5.95
C THR A 466 6.09 55.30 -6.45
N TYR A 467 5.13 55.70 -5.60
CA TYR A 467 3.75 55.90 -6.06
C TYR A 467 3.62 57.10 -7.02
N SER A 468 4.44 58.15 -6.86
CA SER A 468 4.42 59.31 -7.76
C SER A 468 4.93 58.99 -9.17
N ASP A 469 5.80 57.98 -9.30
CA ASP A 469 6.45 57.63 -10.57
C ASP A 469 5.67 56.58 -11.38
N LEU A 470 4.53 56.09 -10.87
CA LEU A 470 3.71 55.07 -11.54
C LEU A 470 3.19 55.50 -12.91
N SER A 471 3.03 56.80 -13.14
CA SER A 471 2.58 57.34 -14.43
C SER A 471 3.58 57.12 -15.58
N ALA A 472 4.86 56.88 -15.26
CA ALA A 472 5.92 56.65 -16.23
C ALA A 472 6.15 55.16 -16.54
N VAL A 473 5.44 54.26 -15.87
CA VAL A 473 5.60 52.80 -16.03
C VAL A 473 4.91 52.33 -17.30
N ASP A 474 5.64 51.61 -18.14
CA ASP A 474 5.03 50.84 -19.22
C ASP A 474 4.47 49.53 -18.67
N TRP A 475 3.16 49.55 -18.41
CA TRP A 475 2.47 48.40 -17.87
C TRP A 475 2.53 47.20 -18.80
N GLN A 476 2.71 47.32 -20.12
CA GLN A 476 2.75 46.15 -21.02
C GLN A 476 3.97 45.25 -20.76
N LEU A 477 5.00 45.78 -20.10
CA LEU A 477 6.24 45.07 -19.80
C LEU A 477 6.26 44.43 -18.40
N ILE A 478 5.15 44.46 -17.64
CA ILE A 478 5.13 44.00 -16.26
C ILE A 478 4.28 42.73 -16.13
N ASP A 479 4.83 41.68 -15.53
CA ASP A 479 4.10 40.42 -15.35
C ASP A 479 3.39 40.38 -13.99
N ALA A 480 3.98 41.00 -12.96
CA ALA A 480 3.31 41.23 -11.68
C ALA A 480 3.76 42.52 -10.99
N VAL A 481 2.89 43.07 -10.13
CA VAL A 481 3.16 44.26 -9.31
C VAL A 481 2.89 43.97 -7.84
N ALA A 482 3.78 44.41 -6.96
CA ALA A 482 3.60 44.35 -5.52
C ALA A 482 3.66 45.75 -4.90
N MET A 483 2.64 46.10 -4.12
CA MET A 483 2.44 47.45 -3.60
C MET A 483 2.60 47.45 -2.07
N ILE A 484 3.58 48.19 -1.57
CA ILE A 484 3.94 48.29 -0.15
C ILE A 484 3.26 49.52 0.47
N ASP A 485 2.32 49.30 1.39
CA ASP A 485 1.55 50.34 2.06
C ASP A 485 0.90 51.33 1.07
N PRO A 486 0.02 50.84 0.17
CA PRO A 486 -0.52 51.68 -0.89
C PRO A 486 -1.41 52.80 -0.33
N PRO A 487 -1.20 54.06 -0.77
CA PRO A 487 -1.99 55.21 -0.34
C PRO A 487 -3.35 55.26 -1.04
N ILE A 488 -4.24 54.36 -0.63
CA ILE A 488 -5.57 54.17 -1.20
C ILE A 488 -6.63 54.71 -0.23
N GLN A 489 -7.58 55.48 -0.76
CA GLN A 489 -8.78 55.92 -0.04
C GLN A 489 -10.00 55.18 -0.56
N ILE A 490 -10.71 54.50 0.35
CA ILE A 490 -11.86 53.65 0.04
C ILE A 490 -13.10 54.25 0.71
N ASP A 491 -14.18 54.43 -0.04
CA ASP A 491 -15.46 54.82 0.56
C ASP A 491 -16.10 53.60 1.24
N ALA A 492 -16.40 53.71 2.53
CA ALA A 492 -16.89 52.60 3.33
C ALA A 492 -18.26 52.05 2.86
N ALA A 493 -19.07 52.89 2.20
CA ALA A 493 -20.41 52.52 1.74
C ALA A 493 -20.39 51.76 0.42
N SER A 494 -19.63 52.25 -0.56
CA SER A 494 -19.50 51.68 -1.90
C SER A 494 -18.36 50.66 -2.00
N GLN A 495 -17.41 50.66 -1.06
CA GLN A 495 -16.17 49.89 -1.11
C GLN A 495 -15.40 50.12 -2.43
N SER A 496 -15.54 51.32 -2.99
CA SER A 496 -14.86 51.77 -4.20
C SER A 496 -13.69 52.68 -3.85
N VAL A 497 -12.68 52.70 -4.72
CA VAL A 497 -11.54 53.63 -4.58
C VAL A 497 -12.02 55.02 -5.00
N VAL A 498 -11.95 55.99 -4.09
CA VAL A 498 -12.54 57.34 -4.27
C VAL A 498 -11.56 58.32 -4.91
N SER A 499 -10.28 57.92 -5.02
CA SER A 499 -9.12 58.75 -5.29
C SER A 499 -8.72 59.65 -4.11
N GLY A 500 -7.55 59.34 -3.55
CA GLY A 500 -6.79 60.22 -2.65
C GLY A 500 -5.46 60.58 -3.28
N SER A 501 -4.66 61.42 -2.63
CA SER A 501 -3.37 61.97 -3.08
C SER A 501 -2.23 60.96 -3.39
N GLY A 502 -2.55 59.68 -3.64
CA GLY A 502 -1.59 58.58 -3.73
C GLY A 502 -1.81 57.65 -4.94
N LEU A 503 -2.94 56.93 -5.01
CA LEU A 503 -3.29 56.09 -6.17
C LEU A 503 -4.47 56.68 -6.96
N THR A 504 -4.23 57.03 -8.22
CA THR A 504 -5.29 57.58 -9.10
C THR A 504 -6.22 56.48 -9.62
N GLN A 505 -7.45 56.81 -9.98
CA GLN A 505 -8.38 55.87 -10.63
C GLN A 505 -7.76 55.25 -11.91
N SER A 506 -7.03 56.04 -12.70
CA SER A 506 -6.35 55.54 -13.91
C SER A 506 -5.34 54.43 -13.60
N THR A 507 -4.66 54.52 -12.46
CA THR A 507 -3.71 53.48 -12.02
C THR A 507 -4.45 52.23 -11.55
N VAL A 508 -5.59 52.39 -10.87
CA VAL A 508 -6.45 51.25 -10.50
C VAL A 508 -6.95 50.52 -11.74
N ASP A 509 -7.39 51.25 -12.76
CA ASP A 509 -7.86 50.68 -14.02
C ASP A 509 -6.72 49.91 -14.74
N GLN A 510 -5.50 50.46 -14.73
CA GLN A 510 -4.29 49.78 -15.25
C GLN A 510 -3.96 48.49 -14.48
N LEU A 511 -4.16 48.46 -13.16
CA LEU A 511 -3.96 47.26 -12.35
C LEU A 511 -5.03 46.19 -12.62
N VAL A 512 -6.27 46.60 -12.84
CA VAL A 512 -7.36 45.69 -13.25
C VAL A 512 -7.06 45.10 -14.63
N GLU A 513 -6.60 45.94 -15.57
CA GLU A 513 -6.18 45.50 -16.91
C GLU A 513 -5.01 44.51 -16.85
N LEU A 514 -3.98 44.81 -16.02
CA LEU A 514 -2.87 43.88 -15.75
C LEU A 514 -3.38 42.52 -15.26
N ALA A 515 -4.37 42.49 -14.38
CA ALA A 515 -4.94 41.22 -13.92
C ALA A 515 -5.77 40.53 -15.02
N ARG A 516 -6.57 41.26 -15.80
CA ARG A 516 -7.40 40.69 -16.88
C ARG A 516 -6.60 40.04 -18.01
N ARG A 517 -5.36 40.49 -18.25
CA ARG A 517 -4.44 39.83 -19.19
C ARG A 517 -3.64 38.66 -18.60
N GLY A 518 -3.92 38.27 -17.35
CA GLY A 518 -3.26 37.16 -16.66
C GLY A 518 -2.12 37.54 -15.71
N GLY A 519 -1.87 38.83 -15.50
CA GLY A 519 -0.83 39.33 -14.60
C GLY A 519 -1.20 39.26 -13.11
N GLY A 520 -0.18 39.48 -12.27
CA GLY A 520 -0.28 39.41 -10.82
C GLY A 520 -0.38 40.77 -10.13
N VAL A 521 -1.27 40.92 -9.15
CA VAL A 521 -1.35 42.11 -8.28
C VAL A 521 -1.29 41.69 -6.82
N VAL A 522 -0.27 42.15 -6.09
CA VAL A 522 -0.10 41.90 -4.64
C VAL A 522 -0.17 43.22 -3.89
N MET A 523 -1.10 43.36 -2.94
CA MET A 523 -1.22 44.55 -2.10
C MET A 523 -0.92 44.25 -0.64
N MET A 524 0.04 44.97 -0.05
CA MET A 524 0.42 44.84 1.36
C MET A 524 -0.07 46.07 2.11
N LEU A 525 -1.26 45.97 2.70
CA LEU A 525 -1.96 47.11 3.29
C LEU A 525 -1.29 47.60 4.56
N GLY A 526 -1.29 48.91 4.77
CA GLY A 526 -0.62 49.54 5.91
C GLY A 526 -1.27 50.84 6.36
N PRO A 527 -0.53 51.72 7.05
CA PRO A 527 -1.06 52.97 7.60
C PRO A 527 -1.45 54.02 6.56
N SER A 528 -1.00 53.92 5.31
CA SER A 528 -1.34 54.86 4.24
C SER A 528 -2.66 54.51 3.54
N THR A 529 -3.20 53.31 3.78
CA THR A 529 -4.56 52.95 3.38
C THR A 529 -5.58 53.61 4.32
N GLU A 530 -6.66 54.17 3.77
CA GLU A 530 -7.71 54.83 4.54
C GLU A 530 -9.10 54.39 4.08
N VAL A 531 -10.00 54.16 5.04
CA VAL A 531 -11.42 53.90 4.80
C VAL A 531 -12.21 55.11 5.27
N LEU A 532 -12.85 55.80 4.33
CA LEU A 532 -13.61 57.02 4.54
C LEU A 532 -15.09 56.69 4.83
N GLY A 533 -15.64 57.24 5.92
CA GLY A 533 -17.02 56.99 6.34
C GLY A 533 -17.16 55.80 7.31
N VAL A 534 -18.41 55.39 7.57
CA VAL A 534 -18.75 54.27 8.46
C VAL A 534 -19.43 53.19 7.64
N ALA A 535 -18.87 51.98 7.66
CA ALA A 535 -19.47 50.83 6.99
C ALA A 535 -20.79 50.43 7.69
N SER A 536 -21.87 50.29 6.91
CA SER A 536 -23.14 49.74 7.40
C SER A 536 -23.10 48.21 7.38
N PRO A 537 -23.50 47.50 8.45
CA PRO A 537 -23.46 46.03 8.52
C PRO A 537 -24.31 45.31 7.45
N ASN A 538 -25.24 46.04 6.81
CA ASN A 538 -26.18 45.51 5.82
C ASN A 538 -25.95 46.07 4.40
N ASN A 539 -24.83 46.75 4.13
CA ASN A 539 -24.52 47.12 2.75
C ASN A 539 -24.07 45.87 1.99
N GLN A 540 -25.00 45.27 1.26
CA GLN A 540 -24.64 44.44 0.11
C GLN A 540 -23.93 45.38 -0.87
N ALA A 541 -22.60 45.31 -0.89
CA ALA A 541 -21.80 46.01 -1.88
C ALA A 541 -22.40 45.76 -3.28
N GLY A 542 -22.51 46.82 -4.07
CA GLY A 542 -23.10 46.79 -5.40
C GLY A 542 -22.58 45.62 -6.24
N SER A 543 -23.48 45.06 -7.05
CA SER A 543 -23.42 43.80 -7.80
C SER A 543 -22.29 43.63 -8.84
N ASP A 544 -21.19 44.36 -8.73
CA ASP A 544 -20.05 44.32 -9.67
C ASP A 544 -18.72 44.06 -8.94
N GLY A 545 -18.72 43.09 -8.01
CA GLY A 545 -17.55 42.63 -7.26
C GLY A 545 -16.50 41.88 -8.09
N THR A 546 -16.78 41.66 -9.38
CA THR A 546 -15.96 40.92 -10.34
C THR A 546 -14.68 41.67 -10.72
N ASN A 547 -14.65 43.01 -10.64
CA ASN A 547 -13.49 43.83 -11.00
C ASN A 547 -12.72 44.44 -9.82
N ARG A 548 -13.04 44.06 -8.58
CA ARG A 548 -12.38 44.65 -7.39
C ARG A 548 -11.03 43.99 -7.10
N LEU A 549 -10.01 44.82 -6.88
CA LEU A 549 -8.66 44.39 -6.49
C LEU A 549 -8.49 44.21 -4.97
N LEU A 550 -9.46 44.66 -4.16
CA LEU A 550 -9.43 44.57 -2.70
C LEU A 550 -10.66 43.83 -2.18
N PRO A 551 -10.54 43.06 -1.08
CA PRO A 551 -11.69 42.61 -0.31
C PRO A 551 -12.36 43.81 0.39
N ASP A 552 -13.60 43.63 0.86
CA ASP A 552 -14.28 44.69 1.60
C ASP A 552 -13.53 44.98 2.91
N LEU A 553 -13.10 46.23 3.10
CA LEU A 553 -12.35 46.67 4.26
C LEU A 553 -13.27 47.34 5.28
N VAL A 554 -13.13 46.93 6.54
CA VAL A 554 -13.97 47.40 7.65
C VAL A 554 -13.28 48.50 8.44
N ARG A 555 -12.12 48.19 9.03
CA ARG A 555 -11.36 49.11 9.89
C ARG A 555 -9.96 48.61 10.18
N SER A 556 -9.11 49.51 10.66
CA SER A 556 -7.82 49.14 11.24
C SER A 556 -8.00 48.54 12.64
N TRP A 557 -7.55 47.30 12.83
CA TRP A 557 -7.61 46.55 14.08
C TRP A 557 -6.28 46.61 14.83
N ARG A 558 -6.30 47.08 16.09
CA ARG A 558 -5.14 47.06 16.99
C ARG A 558 -5.19 45.83 17.88
N VAL A 559 -4.08 45.13 17.99
CA VAL A 559 -3.96 43.89 18.76
C VAL A 559 -3.31 44.18 20.11
N PRO A 560 -3.89 43.74 21.24
CA PRO A 560 -3.24 43.82 22.55
C PRO A 560 -1.92 43.04 22.60
N GLU A 561 -1.00 43.45 23.48
CA GLU A 561 0.23 42.69 23.74
C GLU A 561 -0.08 41.26 24.21
N PRO A 562 0.67 40.24 23.78
CA PRO A 562 1.95 40.30 23.03
C PRO A 562 1.79 40.38 21.50
N GLY A 563 0.59 40.64 20.97
CA GLY A 563 0.29 40.56 19.54
C GLY A 563 -0.27 39.20 19.11
N ARG A 564 -0.69 39.10 17.85
CA ARG A 564 -1.20 37.87 17.22
C ARG A 564 -0.16 37.35 16.23
N PHE A 565 -0.42 36.20 15.62
CA PHE A 565 0.46 35.61 14.61
C PHE A 565 -0.38 34.99 13.50
N LEU A 566 0.27 34.61 12.40
CA LEU A 566 -0.38 33.96 11.28
C LEU A 566 -0.75 32.51 11.63
N GLU A 567 -1.94 32.10 11.20
CA GLU A 567 -2.42 30.72 11.27
C GLU A 567 -2.87 30.31 9.87
N GLU A 568 -2.39 29.16 9.42
CA GLU A 568 -2.66 28.63 8.08
C GLU A 568 -4.12 28.16 7.98
N ARG A 569 -4.85 28.59 6.95
CA ARG A 569 -6.25 28.20 6.73
C ARG A 569 -6.40 27.28 5.51
N LEU A 570 -5.61 27.51 4.47
CA LEU A 570 -5.56 26.67 3.27
C LEU A 570 -4.10 26.25 3.00
N PRO A 571 -3.55 25.26 3.74
CA PRO A 571 -2.15 24.83 3.62
C PRO A 571 -1.78 24.31 2.22
N THR A 572 -2.76 23.81 1.47
CA THR A 572 -2.62 23.33 0.09
C THR A 572 -2.62 24.44 -0.96
N HIS A 573 -2.91 25.69 -0.58
CA HIS A 573 -2.90 26.81 -1.51
C HIS A 573 -1.45 27.08 -1.99
N PRO A 574 -1.20 27.34 -3.29
CA PRO A 574 0.16 27.48 -3.83
C PRO A 574 1.04 28.52 -3.12
N ILE A 575 0.45 29.59 -2.57
CA ILE A 575 1.16 30.60 -1.76
C ILE A 575 1.86 30.00 -0.53
N LEU A 576 1.24 29.00 0.13
CA LEU A 576 1.77 28.38 1.35
C LEU A 576 2.48 27.05 1.09
N ARG A 577 2.37 26.50 -0.12
CA ARG A 577 2.99 25.21 -0.47
C ARG A 577 4.50 25.14 -0.18
N PRO A 578 5.32 26.18 -0.48
CA PRO A 578 6.75 26.15 -0.15
C PRO A 578 7.04 26.09 1.36
N LEU A 579 6.08 26.49 2.20
CA LEU A 579 6.18 26.41 3.65
C LEU A 579 5.75 25.04 4.18
N THR A 580 4.67 24.49 3.63
CA THR A 580 4.10 23.21 4.08
C THR A 580 4.88 21.99 3.58
N SER A 581 5.73 22.16 2.56
CA SER A 581 6.65 21.12 2.06
C SER A 581 7.94 20.98 2.88
N LEU A 582 8.17 21.86 3.86
CA LEU A 582 9.36 21.81 4.71
C LEU A 582 9.16 20.85 5.89
N ASP A 583 10.22 20.11 6.21
CA ASP A 583 10.22 19.16 7.33
C ASP A 583 10.10 19.90 8.69
N ASP A 584 10.66 21.12 8.79
CA ASP A 584 10.55 22.00 9.95
C ASP A 584 9.44 23.06 9.79
N GLN A 585 8.43 22.99 10.65
CA GLN A 585 7.33 23.96 10.68
C GLN A 585 7.69 25.20 11.52
N PRO A 586 7.31 26.41 11.07
CA PRO A 586 7.65 27.63 11.78
C PRO A 586 6.92 27.73 13.12
N SER A 587 7.63 28.19 14.16
CA SER A 587 6.99 28.62 15.40
C SER A 587 6.33 29.98 15.19
N TRP A 588 5.11 29.98 14.62
CA TRP A 588 4.38 31.20 14.26
C TRP A 588 4.25 32.20 15.41
N SER A 589 4.22 31.71 16.65
CA SER A 589 4.16 32.55 17.85
C SER A 589 5.33 33.54 17.99
N ALA A 590 6.49 33.31 17.36
CA ALA A 590 7.60 34.26 17.38
C ALA A 590 7.36 35.49 16.49
N PHE A 591 6.44 35.42 15.52
CA PHE A 591 6.22 36.43 14.49
C PHE A 591 4.97 37.26 14.80
N ARG A 592 5.15 38.26 15.68
CA ARG A 592 4.02 39.05 16.22
C ARG A 592 3.48 40.08 15.23
N VAL A 593 2.16 40.17 15.17
CA VAL A 593 1.37 41.17 14.45
C VAL A 593 0.58 41.97 15.46
N ASN A 594 0.86 43.27 15.51
CA ASN A 594 0.30 44.23 16.47
C ASN A 594 -0.86 45.03 15.87
N ARG A 595 -0.92 45.12 14.53
CA ARG A 595 -1.95 45.85 13.81
C ARG A 595 -2.17 45.29 12.40
N TYR A 596 -3.41 45.31 11.95
CA TYR A 596 -3.81 44.90 10.60
C TYR A 596 -5.14 45.55 10.19
N TRP A 597 -5.52 45.41 8.93
CA TRP A 597 -6.83 45.78 8.39
C TRP A 597 -7.81 44.61 8.51
N GLN A 598 -8.91 44.82 9.24
CA GLN A 598 -10.01 43.87 9.23
C GLN A 598 -10.71 43.93 7.87
N SER A 599 -10.84 42.78 7.21
CA SER A 599 -11.55 42.63 5.94
C SER A 599 -12.54 41.48 5.97
N GLU A 600 -13.55 41.57 5.12
CA GLU A 600 -14.63 40.60 4.95
C GLU A 600 -14.61 40.07 3.50
N PRO A 601 -13.77 39.06 3.19
CA PRO A 601 -13.65 38.55 1.83
C PRO A 601 -14.94 37.86 1.39
N ASN A 602 -15.48 38.29 0.24
CA ASN A 602 -16.66 37.69 -0.34
C ASN A 602 -16.30 36.46 -1.20
N ALA A 603 -16.66 35.26 -0.70
CA ALA A 603 -16.42 34.00 -1.40
C ALA A 603 -17.12 33.91 -2.77
N THR A 604 -18.29 34.53 -2.95
CA THR A 604 -18.99 34.56 -4.25
C THR A 604 -18.25 35.39 -5.30
N ALA A 605 -17.40 36.33 -4.87
CA ALA A 605 -16.51 37.11 -5.73
C ALA A 605 -15.13 36.44 -5.91
N GLY A 606 -14.99 35.17 -5.55
CA GLY A 606 -13.77 34.36 -5.74
C GLY A 606 -12.69 34.55 -4.68
N TRP A 607 -12.93 35.33 -3.62
CA TRP A 607 -11.93 35.52 -2.55
C TRP A 607 -11.82 34.30 -1.64
N GLN A 608 -10.58 33.88 -1.40
CA GLN A 608 -10.22 32.79 -0.51
C GLN A 608 -9.28 33.30 0.60
N THR A 609 -9.56 32.90 1.85
CA THR A 609 -8.68 33.19 2.98
C THR A 609 -7.59 32.13 3.07
N VAL A 610 -6.36 32.50 2.73
CA VAL A 610 -5.18 31.62 2.70
C VAL A 610 -4.60 31.45 4.10
N ALA A 611 -4.45 32.57 4.83
CA ALA A 611 -4.00 32.61 6.22
C ALA A 611 -4.87 33.60 7.02
N ARG A 612 -5.00 33.38 8.33
CA ARG A 612 -5.75 34.22 9.27
C ARG A 612 -4.91 34.62 10.47
N TYR A 613 -5.41 35.52 11.30
CA TYR A 613 -4.79 35.82 12.59
C TYR A 613 -5.26 34.83 13.66
N ALA A 614 -4.31 34.16 14.31
CA ALA A 614 -4.56 33.08 15.26
C ALA A 614 -5.59 33.46 16.35
N GLY A 615 -6.61 32.63 16.53
CA GLY A 615 -7.68 32.87 17.51
C GLY A 615 -8.67 33.98 17.13
N THR A 616 -8.75 34.33 15.84
CA THR A 616 -9.77 35.22 15.27
C THR A 616 -10.30 34.65 13.96
N GLN A 617 -11.37 35.23 13.40
CA GLN A 617 -11.81 34.96 12.04
C GLN A 617 -11.24 35.96 11.02
N HIS A 618 -10.38 36.87 11.45
CA HIS A 618 -9.88 37.94 10.58
C HIS A 618 -8.80 37.39 9.65
N PRO A 619 -8.94 37.59 8.32
CA PRO A 619 -7.97 37.10 7.36
C PRO A 619 -6.68 37.95 7.41
N ALA A 620 -5.56 37.27 7.25
CA ALA A 620 -4.24 37.88 7.15
C ALA A 620 -3.75 37.95 5.69
N VAL A 621 -3.99 36.87 4.93
CA VAL A 621 -3.72 36.76 3.50
C VAL A 621 -4.98 36.29 2.81
N VAL A 622 -5.48 37.07 1.85
CA VAL A 622 -6.57 36.67 0.95
C VAL A 622 -6.08 36.66 -0.48
N ALA A 623 -6.60 35.72 -1.27
CA ALA A 623 -6.23 35.55 -2.67
C ALA A 623 -7.48 35.29 -3.52
N ARG A 624 -7.46 35.71 -4.78
CA ARG A 624 -8.46 35.36 -5.79
C ARG A 624 -7.85 35.31 -7.17
N THR A 625 -8.50 34.59 -8.07
CA THR A 625 -8.21 34.65 -9.51
C THR A 625 -9.22 35.57 -10.21
N ILE A 626 -8.79 36.23 -11.29
CA ILE A 626 -9.62 37.07 -12.15
C ILE A 626 -9.69 36.38 -13.51
N ALA A 627 -10.90 36.16 -14.01
CA ALA A 627 -11.11 35.57 -15.33
C ALA A 627 -10.49 36.47 -16.41
N PRO A 628 -9.78 35.89 -17.39
CA PRO A 628 -9.16 36.65 -18.44
C PRO A 628 -10.19 37.16 -19.47
N ASP A 629 -9.87 38.24 -20.17
CA ASP A 629 -10.71 38.75 -21.26
C ASP A 629 -10.62 37.89 -22.54
N ASP A 630 -9.48 37.21 -22.74
CA ASP A 630 -9.27 36.19 -23.78
C ASP A 630 -9.22 34.81 -23.13
N ALA A 631 -10.03 33.86 -23.63
CA ALA A 631 -10.05 32.49 -23.15
C ALA A 631 -8.71 31.76 -23.30
N ASN A 632 -7.82 32.25 -24.18
CA ASN A 632 -6.47 31.71 -24.38
C ASN A 632 -5.44 32.23 -23.35
N ASN A 633 -5.79 33.19 -22.51
CA ASN A 633 -4.92 33.72 -21.47
C ASN A 633 -5.13 32.98 -20.15
N GLN A 634 -4.09 32.95 -19.32
CA GLN A 634 -4.24 32.46 -17.95
C GLN A 634 -5.05 33.47 -17.12
N PRO A 635 -5.79 33.00 -16.10
CA PRO A 635 -6.48 33.90 -15.19
C PRO A 635 -5.48 34.74 -14.38
N GLY A 636 -5.79 36.03 -14.24
CA GLY A 636 -5.05 36.94 -13.39
C GLY A 636 -5.12 36.56 -11.92
N ARG A 637 -4.16 37.03 -11.13
CA ARG A 637 -4.02 36.61 -9.73
C ARG A 637 -3.86 37.82 -8.83
N VAL A 638 -4.74 37.94 -7.84
CA VAL A 638 -4.75 39.06 -6.90
C VAL A 638 -4.63 38.54 -5.48
N ALA A 639 -3.63 39.02 -4.74
CA ALA A 639 -3.45 38.73 -3.32
C ALA A 639 -3.38 40.01 -2.49
N VAL A 640 -3.96 39.96 -1.29
CA VAL A 640 -3.94 41.07 -0.34
C VAL A 640 -3.46 40.58 1.01
N LEU A 641 -2.40 41.21 1.51
CA LEU A 641 -1.93 41.09 2.88
C LEU A 641 -2.53 42.23 3.69
N THR A 642 -3.21 41.91 4.79
CA THR A 642 -3.91 42.92 5.60
C THR A 642 -2.99 43.64 6.59
N THR A 643 -1.68 43.38 6.56
CA THR A 643 -0.64 44.06 7.34
C THR A 643 0.56 44.33 6.42
N PRO A 644 1.36 45.39 6.64
CA PRO A 644 2.41 45.74 5.69
C PRO A 644 3.56 44.73 5.74
N LEU A 645 4.20 44.47 4.61
CA LEU A 645 5.38 43.63 4.49
C LEU A 645 6.41 44.42 3.65
N PRO A 646 7.68 44.56 4.08
CA PRO A 646 8.33 43.93 5.23
C PRO A 646 8.18 44.71 6.55
N ALA A 647 7.49 45.86 6.57
CA ALA A 647 7.28 46.69 7.76
C ALA A 647 8.58 47.16 8.47
N LEU A 648 9.54 47.68 7.69
CA LEU A 648 10.82 48.16 8.21
C LEU A 648 10.86 49.68 8.39
N SER A 649 10.01 50.43 7.68
CA SER A 649 9.99 51.89 7.75
C SER A 649 9.45 52.41 9.09
N LYS A 650 9.72 53.68 9.40
CA LYS A 650 9.18 54.34 10.60
C LYS A 650 7.65 54.32 10.66
N LYS A 651 6.96 54.33 9.52
CA LYS A 651 5.49 54.32 9.44
C LYS A 651 4.92 52.92 9.70
N THR A 652 5.55 51.89 9.13
CA THR A 652 5.04 50.52 9.09
C THR A 652 5.54 49.63 10.24
N ARG A 653 6.73 49.89 10.82
CA ARG A 653 7.38 49.04 11.85
C ARG A 653 6.56 48.76 13.10
N SER A 654 5.59 49.61 13.45
CA SER A 654 4.70 49.37 14.59
C SER A 654 3.62 48.31 14.34
N TRP A 655 3.39 47.91 13.09
CA TRP A 655 2.29 47.02 12.71
C TRP A 655 2.59 45.54 12.95
N ASN A 656 3.82 45.09 12.66
CA ASN A 656 4.20 43.70 12.85
C ASN A 656 5.72 43.55 12.95
N GLN A 657 6.16 42.34 13.30
CA GLN A 657 7.55 41.92 13.46
C GLN A 657 7.91 40.76 12.53
N LEU A 658 7.19 40.58 11.40
CA LEU A 658 7.35 39.43 10.52
C LEU A 658 8.78 39.34 9.94
N PHE A 659 9.34 40.46 9.49
CA PHE A 659 10.71 40.54 8.92
C PHE A 659 11.77 40.95 9.94
N THR A 660 11.39 41.30 11.17
CA THR A 660 12.31 41.79 12.21
C THR A 660 12.52 40.80 13.36
N ALA A 661 11.77 39.69 13.39
CA ALA A 661 12.03 38.59 14.31
C ALA A 661 13.41 37.97 14.02
N ALA A 662 14.02 37.34 15.04
CA ALA A 662 15.36 36.77 14.95
C ALA A 662 15.51 35.78 13.77
N ASP A 663 14.48 34.95 13.53
CA ASP A 663 14.45 33.94 12.47
C ASP A 663 13.35 34.23 11.45
N ALA A 664 13.38 35.39 10.78
CA ALA A 664 12.36 35.85 9.83
C ALA A 664 12.13 34.98 8.57
N TRP A 665 12.74 33.79 8.46
CA TRP A 665 12.66 32.90 7.30
C TRP A 665 11.22 32.61 6.82
N PRO A 666 10.19 32.41 7.68
CA PRO A 666 8.83 32.11 7.20
C PRO A 666 8.21 33.29 6.44
N ALA A 667 8.57 34.52 6.82
CA ALA A 667 8.11 35.72 6.14
C ALA A 667 8.73 35.85 4.73
N PHE A 668 9.99 35.41 4.55
CA PHE A 668 10.62 35.33 3.23
C PHE A 668 9.96 34.26 2.35
N VAL A 669 9.65 33.09 2.92
CA VAL A 669 8.98 32.01 2.19
C VAL A 669 7.57 32.42 1.75
N ILE A 670 6.78 33.06 2.63
CA ILE A 670 5.47 33.61 2.26
C ILE A 670 5.59 34.66 1.16
N TRP A 671 6.57 35.58 1.28
CA TRP A 671 6.79 36.61 0.26
C TRP A 671 7.12 35.99 -1.12
N ARG A 672 7.99 34.99 -1.15
CA ARG A 672 8.34 34.28 -2.39
C ARG A 672 7.14 33.51 -2.95
N GLY A 673 6.40 32.79 -2.10
CA GLY A 673 5.18 32.07 -2.49
C GLY A 673 4.07 32.98 -3.04
N LEU A 674 3.90 34.19 -2.47
CA LEU A 674 3.00 35.22 -3.01
C LEU A 674 3.37 35.63 -4.42
N MET A 675 4.65 35.91 -4.67
CA MET A 675 5.11 36.39 -5.98
C MET A 675 5.16 35.28 -7.03
N GLN A 676 5.57 34.07 -6.65
CA GLN A 676 5.50 32.87 -7.50
C GLN A 676 4.05 32.60 -7.93
N TRP A 677 3.12 32.61 -6.96
CA TRP A 677 1.71 32.49 -7.29
C TRP A 677 1.24 33.65 -8.16
N ALA A 678 1.52 34.91 -7.83
CA ALA A 678 1.06 36.07 -8.58
C ALA A 678 1.57 36.11 -10.04
N THR A 679 2.80 35.66 -10.29
CA THR A 679 3.43 35.69 -11.62
C THR A 679 3.08 34.51 -12.51
N GLY A 680 2.36 33.50 -12.03
CA GLY A 680 2.16 32.28 -12.82
C GLY A 680 3.24 31.22 -12.62
N VAL A 681 4.41 31.62 -12.13
CA VAL A 681 5.57 30.75 -11.90
C VAL A 681 5.37 29.94 -10.62
N SER A 682 4.54 28.90 -10.70
CA SER A 682 4.43 27.91 -9.64
C SER A 682 5.40 26.75 -9.88
N ASP A 683 5.79 26.08 -8.79
CA ASP A 683 6.31 24.70 -8.81
C ASP A 683 5.27 23.80 -9.48
N GLN A 684 5.34 23.68 -10.81
CA GLN A 684 4.43 22.85 -11.58
C GLN A 684 4.62 21.41 -11.12
N ALA A 685 3.52 20.66 -11.04
CA ALA A 685 3.56 19.24 -10.74
C ALA A 685 4.07 18.45 -11.96
N THR A 686 5.27 18.79 -12.46
CA THR A 686 5.96 18.09 -13.55
C THR A 686 6.74 16.89 -13.04
N THR A 687 7.03 16.84 -11.74
CA THR A 687 7.59 15.67 -11.06
C THR A 687 6.60 15.21 -10.01
N VAL A 688 6.00 14.04 -10.22
CA VAL A 688 4.91 13.53 -9.38
C VAL A 688 5.14 12.09 -8.97
N LEU A 689 4.38 11.61 -8.00
CA LEU A 689 4.30 10.19 -7.72
C LEU A 689 3.40 9.49 -8.75
N VAL A 690 3.65 8.22 -8.97
CA VAL A 690 2.81 7.36 -9.80
C VAL A 690 1.35 7.42 -9.29
N GLY A 691 0.41 7.57 -10.23
CA GLY A 691 -1.02 7.74 -9.94
C GLY A 691 -1.44 9.18 -9.57
N ALA A 692 -0.52 10.10 -9.33
CA ALA A 692 -0.82 11.50 -9.10
C ALA A 692 -0.96 12.28 -10.42
N THR A 693 -1.67 13.41 -10.40
CA THR A 693 -1.87 14.23 -11.60
C THR A 693 -0.65 15.09 -11.89
N ALA A 694 -0.07 14.94 -13.07
CA ALA A 694 0.99 15.81 -13.58
C ALA A 694 0.41 17.05 -14.29
N VAL A 695 1.08 18.19 -14.17
CA VAL A 695 0.72 19.43 -14.85
C VAL A 695 1.92 19.94 -15.63
N VAL A 696 1.76 20.07 -16.94
CA VAL A 696 2.81 20.47 -17.88
C VAL A 696 2.46 21.83 -18.50
N PRO A 697 3.44 22.70 -18.81
CA PRO A 697 3.17 23.94 -19.54
C PRO A 697 2.44 23.70 -20.86
N GLU A 698 1.42 24.48 -21.17
CA GLU A 698 0.78 24.43 -22.51
C GLU A 698 1.74 24.83 -23.64
N LYS A 699 2.71 25.68 -23.32
CA LYS A 699 3.65 26.27 -24.28
C LYS A 699 5.08 26.13 -23.73
N ASP A 700 6.02 25.76 -24.60
CA ASP A 700 7.44 25.68 -24.26
C ASP A 700 8.09 27.08 -24.28
N ALA A 701 8.61 27.52 -23.14
CA ALA A 701 9.21 28.85 -22.97
C ALA A 701 10.35 29.13 -23.95
N ALA A 702 11.17 28.13 -24.30
CA ALA A 702 12.25 28.31 -25.27
C ALA A 702 11.72 28.61 -26.67
N ASN A 703 10.71 27.86 -27.10
CA ASN A 703 10.11 28.00 -28.42
C ASN A 703 9.21 29.24 -28.50
N GLN A 704 8.55 29.62 -27.41
CA GLN A 704 7.83 30.89 -27.31
C GLN A 704 8.75 32.09 -27.55
N LEU A 705 9.91 32.12 -26.88
CA LEU A 705 10.88 33.18 -27.06
C LEU A 705 11.41 33.19 -28.50
N ARG A 706 11.74 32.03 -29.07
CA ARG A 706 12.16 31.90 -30.47
C ARG A 706 11.09 32.47 -31.42
N ARG A 707 9.82 32.08 -31.27
CA ARG A 707 8.72 32.61 -32.09
C ARG A 707 8.52 34.11 -31.90
N ALA A 708 8.65 34.64 -30.70
CA ALA A 708 8.53 36.08 -30.46
C ALA A 708 9.63 36.86 -31.20
N ILE A 709 10.83 36.29 -31.32
CA ILE A 709 11.92 36.84 -32.12
C ILE A 709 11.60 36.71 -33.62
N ASP A 710 11.18 35.53 -34.08
CA ASP A 710 10.94 35.24 -35.50
C ASP A 710 9.66 35.93 -36.04
N ALA A 711 8.65 36.17 -35.21
CA ALA A 711 7.41 36.86 -35.56
C ALA A 711 7.62 38.36 -35.85
N VAL A 712 8.75 38.94 -35.44
CA VAL A 712 9.19 40.26 -35.90
C VAL A 712 9.54 40.23 -37.40
N GLU A 713 9.81 39.05 -37.98
CA GLU A 713 10.20 38.86 -39.38
C GLU A 713 9.13 38.15 -40.26
N ALA A 714 8.02 37.62 -39.71
CA ALA A 714 7.06 36.80 -40.47
C ALA A 714 5.57 37.20 -40.28
N THR A 715 4.80 37.07 -41.36
CA THR A 715 3.33 37.31 -41.43
C THR A 715 2.50 36.26 -40.67
N ALA A 716 1.38 36.71 -40.10
CA ALA A 716 0.57 36.11 -39.03
C ALA A 716 -0.23 34.81 -39.31
N ASP A 717 0.21 33.92 -40.20
CA ASP A 717 -0.59 32.75 -40.63
C ASP A 717 -0.03 31.37 -40.20
N ALA A 718 0.53 31.24 -38.99
CA ALA A 718 0.97 29.96 -38.45
C ALA A 718 0.27 29.60 -37.13
N ALA A 719 -1.07 29.58 -37.15
CA ALA A 719 -1.87 28.87 -36.14
C ALA A 719 -1.76 27.36 -36.42
N THR A 720 -0.60 26.78 -36.10
CA THR A 720 -0.36 25.35 -36.32
C THR A 720 -0.86 24.59 -35.10
N GLU A 721 -1.81 23.67 -35.33
CA GLU A 721 -2.36 22.74 -34.36
C GLU A 721 -1.24 22.12 -33.50
N SER A 722 -1.30 22.34 -32.18
CA SER A 722 -0.33 21.88 -31.20
C SER A 722 -0.58 20.43 -30.78
N SER A 723 -0.84 19.53 -31.74
CA SER A 723 -0.84 18.10 -31.46
C SER A 723 0.58 17.66 -31.16
N VAL A 724 0.83 17.22 -29.93
CA VAL A 724 2.09 16.65 -29.48
C VAL A 724 1.95 15.13 -29.37
N ARG A 725 3.03 14.42 -29.63
CA ARG A 725 3.12 12.98 -29.39
C ARG A 725 3.59 12.74 -27.97
N LEU A 726 2.83 11.92 -27.25
CA LEU A 726 3.16 11.42 -25.93
C LEU A 726 3.96 10.12 -26.09
N TYR A 727 5.18 10.14 -25.57
CA TYR A 727 6.08 9.00 -25.48
C TYR A 727 6.12 8.54 -24.02
N PRO A 728 5.57 7.34 -23.72
CA PRO A 728 5.54 6.82 -22.36
C PRO A 728 6.97 6.58 -21.84
N PRO A 729 7.15 6.46 -20.51
CA PRO A 729 8.44 6.07 -19.97
C PRO A 729 8.81 4.68 -20.49
N MET A 730 10.10 4.44 -20.72
CA MET A 730 10.55 3.12 -21.11
C MET A 730 10.46 2.21 -19.87
N ALA A 731 9.62 1.18 -19.92
CA ALA A 731 9.58 0.15 -18.88
C ALA A 731 10.98 -0.50 -18.77
N GLU A 732 11.60 -0.45 -17.60
CA GLU A 732 12.83 -1.19 -17.37
C GLU A 732 12.57 -2.70 -17.34
N GLY A 733 13.10 -3.38 -18.35
CA GLY A 733 13.02 -4.83 -18.54
C GLY A 733 12.82 -5.12 -20.02
N ASN A 734 13.34 -6.26 -20.49
CA ASN A 734 13.29 -6.69 -21.90
C ASN A 734 11.85 -6.96 -22.41
N ASP A 735 10.97 -5.96 -22.44
CA ASP A 735 9.74 -6.00 -23.22
C ASP A 735 10.09 -5.68 -24.67
N ILE A 736 10.75 -6.64 -25.33
CA ILE A 736 11.09 -6.58 -26.75
C ILE A 736 9.82 -6.74 -27.62
N ASP A 737 8.68 -7.16 -27.03
CA ASP A 737 7.51 -7.63 -27.77
C ASP A 737 6.25 -6.73 -27.72
N LEU A 738 6.31 -5.54 -27.11
CA LEU A 738 5.18 -4.59 -27.12
C LEU A 738 5.60 -3.28 -27.78
N GLU A 739 5.02 -2.97 -28.94
CA GLU A 739 5.20 -1.67 -29.58
C GLU A 739 4.71 -0.56 -28.63
N PRO A 740 5.56 0.43 -28.29
CA PRO A 740 5.16 1.53 -27.42
C PRO A 740 3.99 2.28 -28.05
N THR A 741 2.85 2.31 -27.35
CA THR A 741 1.63 2.96 -27.87
C THR A 741 1.77 4.47 -27.76
N ILE A 742 2.23 5.13 -28.83
CA ILE A 742 2.24 6.60 -28.91
C ILE A 742 0.81 7.10 -29.03
N ARG A 743 0.50 8.13 -28.25
CA ARG A 743 -0.78 8.86 -28.34
C ARG A 743 -0.51 10.27 -28.84
N GLU A 744 -1.28 10.71 -29.82
CA GLU A 744 -1.35 12.13 -30.14
C GLU A 744 -2.29 12.80 -29.15
N VAL A 745 -1.80 13.87 -28.53
CA VAL A 745 -2.49 14.62 -27.49
C VAL A 745 -2.36 16.10 -27.79
N ASN A 746 -3.42 16.86 -27.59
CA ASN A 746 -3.34 18.32 -27.57
C ASN A 746 -3.20 18.77 -26.11
N VAL A 747 -2.08 19.43 -25.79
CA VAL A 747 -1.80 19.89 -24.42
C VAL A 747 -2.81 20.95 -23.98
N ALA A 748 -3.21 21.84 -24.91
CA ALA A 748 -4.15 22.91 -24.63
C ALA A 748 -5.56 22.37 -24.33
N ASP A 749 -6.04 21.36 -25.07
CA ASP A 749 -7.36 20.75 -24.83
C ASP A 749 -7.45 20.04 -23.46
N ARG A 750 -6.30 19.74 -22.85
CA ARG A 750 -6.19 19.13 -21.52
C ARG A 750 -5.83 20.12 -20.42
N ASP A 751 -5.74 21.42 -20.72
CA ASP A 751 -5.22 22.46 -19.82
C ASP A 751 -3.85 22.07 -19.20
N GLY A 752 -3.04 21.32 -19.93
CA GLY A 752 -1.76 20.78 -19.45
C GLY A 752 -1.86 19.67 -18.39
N VAL A 753 -3.05 19.12 -18.12
CA VAL A 753 -3.30 18.14 -17.05
C VAL A 753 -3.22 16.69 -17.56
N PHE A 754 -2.40 15.88 -16.89
CA PHE A 754 -2.21 14.46 -17.20
C PHE A 754 -2.43 13.59 -15.97
N SER A 755 -3.46 12.75 -15.98
CA SER A 755 -3.77 11.78 -14.91
C SER A 755 -3.31 10.35 -15.22
N GLU A 756 -2.85 10.09 -16.45
CA GLU A 756 -2.35 8.79 -16.91
C GLU A 756 -0.88 8.57 -16.52
N THR A 757 -0.60 8.58 -15.21
CA THR A 757 0.76 8.55 -14.61
C THR A 757 1.06 7.21 -13.93
N ASN A 758 0.65 6.10 -14.54
CA ASN A 758 0.67 4.77 -13.91
C ASN A 758 2.02 4.03 -14.00
N GLU A 759 3.00 4.58 -14.72
CA GLU A 759 4.31 3.99 -14.93
C GLU A 759 5.40 4.87 -14.32
N VAL A 760 6.48 4.27 -13.84
CA VAL A 760 7.65 5.00 -13.32
C VAL A 760 8.55 5.41 -14.48
N GLY A 761 8.99 6.67 -14.51
CA GLY A 761 9.97 7.14 -15.48
C GLY A 761 9.72 8.56 -15.98
N THR A 762 10.36 8.93 -17.07
CA THR A 762 10.12 10.21 -17.76
C THR A 762 9.22 10.00 -18.96
N THR A 763 8.07 10.66 -18.96
CA THR A 763 7.18 10.78 -20.14
C THR A 763 7.58 12.01 -20.93
N PHE A 764 7.84 11.85 -22.23
CA PHE A 764 8.18 12.96 -23.12
C PHE A 764 6.98 13.37 -23.97
N LEU A 765 6.80 14.66 -24.14
CA LEU A 765 5.81 15.26 -25.04
C LEU A 765 6.56 16.01 -26.14
N ARG A 766 6.37 15.57 -27.39
CA ARG A 766 7.10 16.14 -28.53
C ARG A 766 6.16 16.48 -29.69
N GLY A 767 6.20 17.74 -30.10
CA GLY A 767 5.62 18.22 -31.35
C GLY A 767 6.65 19.03 -32.16
N PRO A 768 6.31 19.50 -33.37
CA PRO A 768 7.21 20.32 -34.20
C PRO A 768 7.86 21.46 -33.40
N ASP A 769 7.04 22.18 -32.63
CA ASP A 769 7.45 23.35 -31.83
C ASP A 769 7.22 23.15 -30.32
N TYR A 770 7.25 21.91 -29.84
CA TYR A 770 7.00 21.63 -28.43
C TYR A 770 7.95 20.57 -27.90
N TRP A 771 8.72 20.92 -26.87
CA TRP A 771 9.53 20.01 -26.08
C TRP A 771 9.10 20.13 -24.62
N GLY A 772 8.54 19.06 -24.08
CA GLY A 772 8.09 19.03 -22.69
C GLY A 772 7.87 17.60 -22.21
N GLY A 773 7.18 17.47 -21.08
CA GLY A 773 6.88 16.18 -20.49
C GLY A 773 6.76 16.28 -18.98
N TYR A 774 6.74 15.13 -18.32
CA TYR A 774 6.69 15.00 -16.87
C TYR A 774 7.43 13.74 -16.42
N SER A 775 7.79 13.69 -15.15
CA SER A 775 8.45 12.56 -14.50
C SER A 775 7.56 11.99 -13.41
N THR A 776 7.50 10.67 -13.34
CA THR A 776 6.72 9.90 -12.37
C THR A 776 7.65 9.01 -11.56
N ASN A 777 7.55 9.11 -10.24
CA ASN A 777 8.38 8.34 -9.30
C ASN A 777 7.51 7.39 -8.47
N LEU A 778 8.12 6.29 -8.05
CA LEU A 778 7.51 5.39 -7.09
C LEU A 778 7.38 6.08 -5.72
N ASP A 779 6.30 5.79 -4.99
CA ASP A 779 6.16 6.23 -3.60
C ASP A 779 7.30 5.62 -2.74
N PRO A 780 8.07 6.41 -1.98
CA PRO A 780 9.18 5.93 -1.16
C PRO A 780 8.78 4.90 -0.10
N VAL A 781 7.49 4.78 0.22
CA VAL A 781 6.99 3.72 1.12
C VAL A 781 7.37 2.31 0.63
N TRP A 782 7.49 2.10 -0.68
CA TRP A 782 7.83 0.80 -1.26
C TRP A 782 9.30 0.43 -1.15
N SER A 783 10.17 1.41 -0.86
CA SER A 783 11.62 1.19 -0.69
C SER A 783 11.98 0.51 0.63
N ARG A 784 11.06 0.49 1.60
CA ARG A 784 11.24 -0.16 2.91
C ARG A 784 10.42 -1.44 2.93
N ASP A 785 11.04 -2.59 3.25
CA ASP A 785 10.34 -3.87 3.41
C ASP A 785 9.68 -4.01 4.79
N GLU A 786 8.88 -3.01 5.17
CA GLU A 786 8.03 -3.11 6.34
C GLU A 786 6.90 -4.11 6.06
N ARG A 787 6.73 -5.10 6.93
CA ARG A 787 5.71 -6.14 6.79
C ARG A 787 4.62 -6.01 7.85
N VAL A 788 3.39 -6.32 7.46
CA VAL A 788 2.25 -6.42 8.39
C VAL A 788 2.42 -7.68 9.23
N THR A 789 2.09 -7.58 10.51
CA THR A 789 2.12 -8.71 11.45
C THR A 789 0.82 -9.52 11.40
N GLU A 790 0.87 -10.81 11.80
CA GLU A 790 -0.35 -11.63 11.94
C GLU A 790 -1.37 -11.00 12.88
N LEU A 791 -0.92 -10.33 13.96
CA LEU A 791 -1.79 -9.63 14.89
C LEU A 791 -2.58 -8.50 14.21
N GLU A 792 -1.94 -7.75 13.31
CA GLU A 792 -2.60 -6.70 12.55
C GLU A 792 -3.58 -7.28 11.52
N MET A 793 -3.27 -8.44 10.93
CA MET A 793 -4.20 -9.18 10.06
C MET A 793 -5.40 -9.71 10.85
N ASP A 794 -5.20 -10.24 12.05
CA ASP A 794 -6.25 -10.70 12.96
C ASP A 794 -7.19 -9.57 13.38
N GLN A 795 -6.65 -8.37 13.63
CA GLN A 795 -7.47 -7.19 13.93
C GLN A 795 -8.29 -6.74 12.72
N ARG A 796 -7.79 -6.98 11.50
CA ARG A 796 -8.42 -6.53 10.26
C ARG A 796 -9.50 -7.48 9.76
N PHE A 797 -9.20 -8.77 9.75
CA PHE A 797 -10.08 -9.82 9.20
C PHE A 797 -10.76 -10.65 10.29
N GLY A 798 -10.28 -10.62 11.54
CA GLY A 798 -10.75 -11.51 12.60
C GLY A 798 -10.03 -12.86 12.56
N ALA A 799 -9.53 -13.29 13.71
CA ALA A 799 -8.66 -14.48 13.83
C ALA A 799 -9.26 -15.82 13.35
N GLU A 800 -10.59 -15.92 13.21
CA GLU A 800 -11.26 -17.13 12.73
C GLU A 800 -11.63 -17.10 11.23
N GLN A 801 -11.42 -15.97 10.55
CA GLN A 801 -11.92 -15.74 9.19
C GLN A 801 -10.87 -15.92 8.09
N TRP A 802 -9.59 -16.03 8.46
CA TRP A 802 -8.49 -16.24 7.54
C TRP A 802 -7.50 -17.28 8.08
N MET A 803 -6.71 -17.89 7.20
CA MET A 803 -5.67 -18.86 7.58
C MET A 803 -4.34 -18.51 6.89
N PRO A 804 -3.23 -18.35 7.64
CA PRO A 804 -1.91 -18.22 7.04
C PRO A 804 -1.43 -19.56 6.45
N ALA A 805 -0.65 -19.47 5.37
CA ALA A 805 0.03 -20.60 4.76
C ALA A 805 1.41 -20.16 4.24
N ASP A 806 2.42 -21.00 4.45
CA ASP A 806 3.81 -20.72 4.05
C ASP A 806 4.16 -21.26 2.66
N SER A 807 3.35 -22.18 2.14
CA SER A 807 3.55 -22.79 0.82
C SER A 807 2.25 -23.23 0.17
N GLY A 808 2.23 -23.21 -1.17
CA GLY A 808 1.11 -23.69 -1.96
C GLY A 808 0.85 -25.19 -1.77
N GLU A 809 1.84 -25.98 -1.34
CA GLU A 809 1.67 -27.41 -1.01
C GLU A 809 0.98 -27.66 0.34
N GLN A 810 1.23 -26.80 1.33
CA GLN A 810 0.62 -26.91 2.67
C GLN A 810 -0.75 -26.26 2.74
N LEU A 811 -1.11 -25.43 1.77
CA LEU A 811 -2.42 -24.79 1.68
C LEU A 811 -3.54 -25.85 1.59
N SER A 812 -4.51 -25.76 2.51
CA SER A 812 -5.69 -26.62 2.55
C SER A 812 -6.77 -26.09 1.60
N ILE A 813 -7.19 -26.90 0.63
CA ILE A 813 -8.30 -26.55 -0.26
C ILE A 813 -9.61 -26.93 0.44
N GLN A 814 -10.45 -25.95 0.77
CA GLN A 814 -11.68 -26.20 1.52
C GLN A 814 -12.87 -26.44 0.58
N GLY A 815 -13.34 -27.69 0.53
CA GLY A 815 -14.55 -28.06 -0.21
C GLY A 815 -15.86 -27.52 0.39
N ARG A 816 -15.85 -27.04 1.64
CA ARG A 816 -17.03 -26.48 2.33
C ARG A 816 -16.63 -25.45 3.39
N VAL A 817 -17.26 -24.28 3.35
CA VAL A 817 -17.07 -23.20 4.34
C VAL A 817 -17.72 -23.60 5.67
N GLY A 818 -16.98 -23.50 6.78
CA GLY A 818 -17.46 -23.79 8.14
C GLY A 818 -17.52 -25.26 8.55
N GLY A 819 -16.97 -26.18 7.75
CA GLY A 819 -16.87 -27.60 8.10
C GLY A 819 -15.74 -27.85 9.11
N ALA A 820 -16.06 -28.34 10.30
CA ALA A 820 -15.05 -28.60 11.31
C ALA A 820 -14.15 -29.79 10.92
N SER A 821 -12.84 -29.63 11.08
CA SER A 821 -11.82 -30.57 10.57
C SER A 821 -12.08 -32.03 11.00
N PRO A 822 -11.86 -33.01 10.10
CA PRO A 822 -12.03 -34.42 10.45
C PRO A 822 -11.05 -34.84 11.55
N VAL A 823 -11.56 -35.49 12.60
CA VAL A 823 -10.75 -36.00 13.71
C VAL A 823 -10.26 -37.41 13.37
N SER A 824 -8.94 -37.59 13.38
CA SER A 824 -8.31 -38.90 13.21
C SER A 824 -8.50 -39.75 14.46
N LEU A 825 -9.02 -40.97 14.30
CA LEU A 825 -9.13 -41.97 15.37
C LEU A 825 -7.91 -42.91 15.41
N HIS A 826 -6.85 -42.62 14.64
CA HIS A 826 -5.68 -43.50 14.57
C HIS A 826 -5.00 -43.69 15.93
N GLY A 827 -4.71 -42.60 16.65
CA GLY A 827 -4.09 -42.64 17.98
C GLY A 827 -4.90 -43.47 19.00
N PRO A 828 -6.19 -43.18 19.21
CA PRO A 828 -7.06 -43.97 20.09
C PRO A 828 -7.14 -45.46 19.70
N MET A 829 -7.23 -45.78 18.40
CA MET A 829 -7.31 -47.17 17.93
C MET A 829 -5.98 -47.92 18.10
N MET A 830 -4.84 -47.25 17.89
CA MET A 830 -3.53 -47.82 18.17
C MET A 830 -3.34 -48.10 19.67
N LEU A 831 -3.77 -47.18 20.54
CA LEU A 831 -3.75 -47.39 21.98
C LEU A 831 -4.58 -48.63 22.38
N LEU A 832 -5.78 -48.78 21.81
CA LEU A 832 -6.63 -49.94 22.05
C LEU A 832 -5.97 -51.24 21.58
N ALA A 833 -5.34 -51.26 20.39
CA ALA A 833 -4.60 -52.41 19.91
C ALA A 833 -3.45 -52.81 20.87
N VAL A 834 -2.71 -51.83 21.40
CA VAL A 834 -1.65 -52.05 22.39
C VAL A 834 -2.19 -52.60 23.70
N ILE A 835 -3.29 -52.06 24.21
CA ILE A 835 -3.93 -52.54 25.46
C ILE A 835 -4.36 -54.01 25.31
N VAL A 836 -4.98 -54.37 24.18
CA VAL A 836 -5.43 -55.74 23.91
C VAL A 836 -4.24 -56.69 23.80
N PHE A 837 -3.17 -56.25 23.14
CA PHE A 837 -1.93 -57.02 23.04
C PHE A 837 -1.28 -57.25 24.42
N LEU A 838 -1.17 -56.21 25.25
CA LEU A 838 -0.65 -56.32 26.62
C LEU A 838 -1.52 -57.22 27.50
N ALA A 839 -2.85 -57.14 27.35
CA ALA A 839 -3.78 -58.01 28.05
C ALA A 839 -3.59 -59.49 27.66
N GLU A 840 -3.34 -59.77 26.38
CA GLU A 840 -3.00 -61.12 25.90
C GLU A 840 -1.71 -61.64 26.54
N GLN A 841 -0.66 -60.81 26.56
CA GLN A 841 0.64 -61.18 27.15
C GLN A 841 0.56 -61.44 28.66
N LEU A 842 -0.16 -60.58 29.38
CA LEU A 842 -0.39 -60.75 30.82
C LEU A 842 -1.18 -62.02 31.14
N LEU A 843 -2.23 -62.31 30.37
CA LEU A 843 -3.00 -63.54 30.53
C LEU A 843 -2.16 -64.77 30.18
N SER A 844 -1.40 -64.72 29.10
CA SER A 844 -0.53 -65.79 28.63
C SER A 844 0.52 -66.14 29.69
N ASN A 845 1.26 -65.14 30.17
CA ASN A 845 2.27 -65.33 31.21
C ASN A 845 1.69 -65.91 32.51
N ARG A 846 0.50 -65.45 32.93
CA ARG A 846 -0.14 -65.99 34.13
C ARG A 846 -0.59 -67.44 33.97
N PHE A 847 -0.99 -67.85 32.77
CA PHE A 847 -1.45 -69.22 32.51
C PHE A 847 -0.30 -70.23 32.34
N TYR A 848 0.79 -69.86 31.68
CA TYR A 848 1.93 -70.77 31.49
C TYR A 848 2.77 -70.94 32.77
N ARG A 849 2.84 -69.94 33.67
CA ARG A 849 3.58 -70.04 34.94
C ARG A 849 3.03 -71.11 35.91
N THR A 850 1.72 -71.41 35.84
CA THR A 850 1.09 -72.43 36.70
C THR A 850 1.26 -73.87 36.22
N SER A 851 1.91 -74.09 35.07
CA SER A 851 2.12 -75.43 34.49
C SER A 851 3.49 -76.02 34.81
N GLY A 852 4.39 -75.26 35.45
CA GLY A 852 5.80 -75.61 35.63
C GLY A 852 6.23 -76.13 37.02
N GLU A 853 5.33 -76.23 38.00
CA GLU A 853 5.67 -76.73 39.35
C GLU A 853 5.35 -78.22 39.59
N ALA A 854 5.19 -79.01 38.53
CA ALA A 854 5.12 -80.46 38.63
C ALA A 854 6.01 -81.09 37.55
N ALA A 855 7.32 -81.03 37.78
CA ALA A 855 8.31 -81.88 37.13
C ALA A 855 8.95 -82.77 38.19
#